data_AF-A0AAD2CIH6-F1
#
_entry.id   AF-A0AAD2CIH6-F1
#
_cell.length_a   1.000
_cell.length_b   1.000
_cell.length_c   1.000
_cell.angle_alpha   90.00
_cell.angle_beta   90.00
_cell.angle_gamma   90.00
#
_symmetry.space_group_name_H-M   'P 1'
#
loop_
_entity.id
_entity.type
_entity.pdbx_description
1 polymer ?
#
loop_
_entity_poly.entity_id
_entity_poly.type
_entity_poly.pdbx_seq_one_letter_code
_entity_poly.pdbx_strand_id
1 'polypeptide(L)'
;MSPSAKKWDGNAMSQNDMMLKDTVIVLDDQDNIIGSASKKESHVFNTEQPRGILHRAFSVFLFDESTGELLLQQRASTKITFPNVWTNTCCSHPLHGMEPAEVDTPEDVANGTVMGAKYAAIRKLDHELGIPSVQLPVGKFKFLTRLHYWAADTVTHGRDSPWGEHEIDYVLFFCVKNKSELTIKPHPDEVDDIKWVSPQKLDEMMKDSSLLFSPWFRLICKKWLVTSWWKNLKETMTTDEHCDYAAIHEFDPPKEHLGGKGKAGPLFEEKQGDESKKQGAYGKVKIHKEPMLKQLSHIDEVFAAFYFLKVKPLKSNLETPFITETFDADDLAFCDDILVKVSRSFAAVIRQLPSSMLVDILIFYLVLRALDTIEDDTTAFESNDIKIKHLTNFRKTALGDPTWTMDGVGEGDEKLLLENFDKCHRVYAKLSEKSKSVIGDITQRMADGMAEFVGKDLGQGTVDVEQYNRYCHFVAGLVGEGLSRLFAASGLEKKSFGGELFLSDQMGLFLQKTNIIRDYLEDYVDHRAFWPQTIWKKYSKTGELGYFTRQEDEEVQERSLQCLNELVTDALELAPDCLAYMSKLQCKQIFRFCAIPQVMAIATLDKCYSNNKVFTGVVKIRKGTSCKLLLRTNTLDEVHDTFYQFSEAIVRKAMAKRTMGVVDPSYERTIKACETIQELTASGHNRLTSKRRMPFVLGGLLMATSLGSKYIPIDFPGMKQSLLLLGIGILSFGPYAISQESDLKDSNAL
;
A
#
# COMPACT_ATOMS: atom_id res chain seq x y z
N MET A 1 -21.13 -16.80 -45.44
CA MET A 1 -20.48 -15.81 -46.31
C MET A 1 -19.32 -15.23 -45.52
N SER A 2 -18.08 -15.45 -45.96
CA SER A 2 -16.90 -14.78 -45.38
C SER A 2 -17.08 -13.26 -45.55
N PRO A 3 -16.97 -12.44 -44.50
CA PRO A 3 -17.00 -10.99 -44.70
C PRO A 3 -15.77 -10.62 -45.53
N SER A 4 -15.99 -10.01 -46.69
CA SER A 4 -14.92 -9.49 -47.53
C SER A 4 -14.03 -8.57 -46.69
N ALA A 5 -12.73 -8.83 -46.69
CA ALA A 5 -11.78 -7.97 -46.02
C ALA A 5 -11.92 -6.50 -46.47
N LYS A 6 -11.89 -5.59 -45.51
CA LYS A 6 -12.10 -4.16 -45.75
C LYS A 6 -10.79 -3.41 -45.61
N LYS A 7 -10.46 -2.59 -46.61
CA LYS A 7 -9.47 -1.53 -46.46
C LYS A 7 -10.14 -0.34 -45.77
N TRP A 8 -9.51 0.22 -44.75
CA TRP A 8 -10.06 1.37 -44.03
C TRP A 8 -9.93 2.62 -44.89
N ASP A 9 -10.97 3.43 -44.96
CA ASP A 9 -10.92 4.76 -45.57
C ASP A 9 -11.67 5.74 -44.67
N GLY A 10 -10.90 6.57 -43.95
CA GLY A 10 -11.42 7.56 -43.00
C GLY A 10 -11.59 8.97 -43.58
N ASN A 11 -11.12 9.23 -44.81
CA ASN A 11 -11.01 10.59 -45.36
C ASN A 11 -12.36 11.30 -45.64
N ALA A 12 -13.48 10.63 -45.38
CA ALA A 12 -14.84 11.17 -45.50
C ALA A 12 -15.74 10.82 -44.29
N MET A 13 -15.16 10.35 -43.19
CA MET A 13 -15.92 9.96 -42.00
C MET A 13 -15.88 11.07 -40.96
N SER A 14 -17.04 11.50 -40.47
CA SER A 14 -17.11 12.35 -39.28
C SER A 14 -16.65 11.57 -38.04
N GLN A 15 -16.35 12.28 -36.94
CA GLN A 15 -16.07 11.61 -35.65
C GLN A 15 -17.23 10.67 -35.23
N ASN A 16 -18.48 11.05 -35.51
CA ASN A 16 -19.64 10.20 -35.25
C ASN A 16 -19.68 8.95 -36.16
N ASP A 17 -19.30 9.08 -37.43
CA ASP A 17 -19.18 7.93 -38.33
C ASP A 17 -18.13 6.95 -37.85
N MET A 18 -16.96 7.44 -37.44
CA MET A 18 -15.89 6.61 -36.85
C MET A 18 -16.38 5.89 -35.60
N MET A 19 -17.07 6.59 -34.69
CA MET A 19 -17.62 5.97 -33.48
C MET A 19 -18.57 4.80 -33.77
N LEU A 20 -19.35 4.87 -34.86
CA LEU A 20 -20.33 3.85 -35.20
C LEU A 20 -19.78 2.73 -36.11
N LYS A 21 -18.87 3.05 -37.02
CA LYS A 21 -18.38 2.10 -38.05
C LYS A 21 -17.11 1.38 -37.62
N ASP A 22 -16.24 2.02 -36.86
CA ASP A 22 -15.00 1.39 -36.40
C ASP A 22 -15.33 0.35 -35.33
N THR A 23 -14.81 -0.85 -35.51
CA THR A 23 -15.00 -1.99 -34.61
C THR A 23 -13.69 -2.28 -33.90
N VAL A 24 -13.66 -2.09 -32.58
CA VAL A 24 -12.47 -2.31 -31.74
C VAL A 24 -12.41 -3.74 -31.23
N ILE A 25 -11.21 -4.18 -30.84
CA ILE A 25 -10.96 -5.51 -30.30
C ILE A 25 -11.27 -5.50 -28.80
N VAL A 26 -12.23 -6.30 -28.35
CA VAL A 26 -12.65 -6.39 -26.94
C VAL A 26 -11.83 -7.46 -26.23
N LEU A 27 -11.37 -7.14 -25.02
CA LEU A 27 -10.41 -7.95 -24.28
C LEU A 27 -10.93 -8.35 -22.89
N ASP A 28 -10.34 -9.40 -22.33
CA ASP A 28 -10.32 -9.60 -20.87
C ASP A 28 -9.11 -8.89 -20.22
N ASP A 29 -9.03 -8.95 -18.89
CA ASP A 29 -7.95 -8.32 -18.10
C ASP A 29 -6.56 -8.96 -18.33
N GLN A 30 -6.47 -10.00 -19.16
CA GLN A 30 -5.21 -10.68 -19.51
C GLN A 30 -4.81 -10.43 -20.98
N ASP A 31 -5.44 -9.44 -21.64
CA ASP A 31 -5.22 -9.12 -23.06
C ASP A 31 -5.59 -10.27 -24.02
N ASN A 32 -6.48 -11.17 -23.59
CA ASN A 32 -7.07 -12.16 -24.49
C ASN A 32 -8.27 -11.55 -25.22
N ILE A 33 -8.38 -11.86 -26.51
CA ILE A 33 -9.49 -11.40 -27.34
C ILE A 33 -10.75 -12.18 -26.98
N ILE A 34 -11.77 -11.48 -26.46
CA ILE A 34 -13.08 -12.07 -26.13
C ILE A 34 -14.18 -11.67 -27.11
N GLY A 35 -13.92 -10.71 -28.00
CA GLY A 35 -14.86 -10.30 -29.02
C GLY A 35 -14.46 -9.00 -29.72
N SER A 36 -15.47 -8.33 -30.26
CA SER A 36 -15.32 -7.02 -30.89
C SER A 36 -16.60 -6.20 -30.67
N ALA A 37 -16.48 -4.88 -30.56
CA ALA A 37 -17.59 -3.96 -30.33
C ALA A 37 -17.41 -2.67 -31.13
N SER A 38 -18.47 -1.91 -31.35
CA SER A 38 -18.32 -0.58 -31.96
C SER A 38 -17.51 0.34 -31.05
N LYS A 39 -16.71 1.23 -31.63
CA LYS A 39 -15.93 2.20 -30.85
C LYS A 39 -16.82 3.00 -29.88
N LYS A 40 -18.04 3.35 -30.31
CA LYS A 40 -19.04 4.03 -29.47
C LYS A 40 -19.40 3.22 -28.23
N GLU A 41 -19.79 1.96 -28.39
CA GLU A 41 -20.18 1.11 -27.26
C GLU A 41 -19.05 0.98 -26.25
N SER A 42 -17.81 0.85 -26.71
CA SER A 42 -16.67 0.69 -25.81
C SER A 42 -16.35 1.93 -24.97
N HIS A 43 -16.62 3.13 -25.49
CA HIS A 43 -16.31 4.40 -24.83
C HIS A 43 -17.50 5.01 -24.07
N VAL A 44 -18.68 4.37 -24.09
CA VAL A 44 -19.86 4.87 -23.36
C VAL A 44 -19.81 4.38 -21.91
N PHE A 45 -19.90 5.33 -20.98
CA PHE A 45 -19.96 5.07 -19.54
C PHE A 45 -21.40 5.23 -19.06
N ASN A 46 -21.89 4.26 -18.31
CA ASN A 46 -23.22 4.27 -17.70
C ASN A 46 -23.28 3.37 -16.47
N THR A 47 -24.40 3.31 -15.76
CA THR A 47 -24.51 2.54 -14.51
C THR A 47 -24.33 1.03 -14.68
N GLU A 48 -24.58 0.48 -15.87
CA GLU A 48 -24.39 -0.93 -16.19
C GLU A 48 -22.96 -1.21 -16.67
N GLN A 49 -22.33 -0.22 -17.31
CA GLN A 49 -20.94 -0.24 -17.79
C GLN A 49 -20.17 0.94 -17.18
N PRO A 50 -19.80 0.85 -15.88
CA PRO A 50 -19.29 2.00 -15.14
C PRO A 50 -17.98 2.55 -15.70
N ARG A 51 -17.22 1.74 -16.44
CA ARG A 51 -15.92 2.10 -17.06
C ARG A 51 -15.90 1.88 -18.58
N GLY A 52 -17.05 1.69 -19.22
CA GLY A 52 -17.08 1.25 -20.63
C GLY A 52 -16.65 -0.21 -20.79
N ILE A 53 -16.28 -0.60 -22.02
CA ILE A 53 -15.87 -1.96 -22.37
C ILE A 53 -14.35 -1.99 -22.56
N LEU A 54 -13.67 -2.94 -21.91
CA LEU A 54 -12.23 -3.13 -22.07
C LEU A 54 -11.88 -3.49 -23.52
N HIS A 55 -11.01 -2.71 -24.15
CA HIS A 55 -10.60 -2.92 -25.53
C HIS A 55 -9.13 -2.58 -25.79
N ARG A 56 -8.57 -3.05 -26.91
CA ARG A 56 -7.16 -2.80 -27.26
C ARG A 56 -6.96 -1.39 -27.82
N ALA A 57 -5.87 -0.75 -27.44
CA ALA A 57 -5.41 0.53 -27.98
C ALA A 57 -3.90 0.53 -28.25
N PHE A 58 -3.41 1.60 -28.87
CA PHE A 58 -1.98 1.87 -29.00
C PHE A 58 -1.66 3.37 -28.85
N SER A 59 -0.44 3.64 -28.37
CA SER A 59 0.14 4.97 -28.22
C SER A 59 1.48 5.06 -28.93
N VAL A 60 1.58 5.91 -29.94
CA VAL A 60 2.82 6.18 -30.68
C VAL A 60 3.58 7.36 -30.09
N PHE A 61 4.90 7.19 -29.94
CA PHE A 61 5.86 8.23 -29.60
C PHE A 61 6.90 8.34 -30.73
N LEU A 62 6.84 9.44 -31.48
CA LEU A 62 7.71 9.70 -32.63
C LEU A 62 8.79 10.72 -32.25
N PHE A 63 10.05 10.30 -32.33
CA PHE A 63 11.20 11.11 -31.99
C PHE A 63 12.00 11.53 -33.22
N ASP A 64 12.61 12.71 -33.12
CA ASP A 64 13.68 13.17 -34.01
C ASP A 64 15.02 12.71 -33.44
N GLU A 65 15.73 11.80 -34.11
CA GLU A 65 17.04 11.32 -33.67
C GLU A 65 18.10 12.42 -33.64
N SER A 66 17.97 13.45 -34.48
CA SER A 66 18.98 14.51 -34.59
C SER A 66 18.94 15.48 -33.42
N THR A 67 17.77 15.68 -32.80
CA THR A 67 17.58 16.61 -31.67
C THR A 67 17.18 15.92 -30.37
N GLY A 68 16.68 14.69 -30.44
CA GLY A 68 16.08 13.98 -29.32
C GLY A 68 14.68 14.49 -28.94
N GLU A 69 14.05 15.34 -29.74
CA GLU A 69 12.72 15.88 -29.45
C GLU A 69 11.60 14.88 -29.79
N LEU A 70 10.51 14.93 -29.03
CA LEU A 70 9.28 14.15 -29.25
C LEU A 70 8.23 15.02 -29.94
N LEU A 71 7.53 14.47 -30.93
CA LEU A 71 6.36 15.10 -31.53
C LEU A 71 5.11 14.85 -30.67
N LEU A 72 4.50 15.91 -30.18
CA LEU A 72 3.20 15.91 -29.52
C LEU A 72 2.12 16.47 -30.43
N GLN A 73 0.88 16.07 -30.18
CA GLN A 73 -0.30 16.67 -30.80
C GLN A 73 -1.28 17.17 -29.74
N GLN A 74 -1.99 18.25 -30.06
CA GLN A 74 -3.21 18.65 -29.38
C GLN A 74 -4.40 18.09 -30.14
N ARG A 75 -5.24 17.31 -29.45
CA ARG A 75 -6.43 16.69 -30.04
C ARG A 75 -7.43 17.76 -30.46
N ALA A 76 -8.03 17.58 -31.64
CA ALA A 76 -9.01 18.52 -32.16
C ALA A 76 -10.21 18.71 -31.22
N SER A 77 -10.74 19.93 -31.19
CA SER A 77 -11.98 20.26 -30.49
C SER A 77 -13.21 19.44 -30.93
N THR A 78 -13.18 18.87 -32.14
CA THR A 78 -14.25 18.04 -32.71
C THR A 78 -14.23 16.58 -32.22
N LYS A 79 -13.18 16.14 -31.51
CA LYS A 79 -13.07 14.78 -30.96
C LYS A 79 -14.18 14.51 -29.93
N ILE A 80 -14.76 13.32 -30.00
CA ILE A 80 -15.84 12.91 -29.07
C ILE A 80 -15.29 12.53 -27.69
N THR A 81 -14.09 11.95 -27.63
CA THR A 81 -13.41 11.62 -26.37
C THR A 81 -12.17 12.48 -26.21
N PHE A 82 -12.04 13.12 -25.05
CA PHE A 82 -10.93 13.99 -24.65
C PHE A 82 -10.54 15.03 -25.72
N PRO A 83 -11.45 15.91 -26.18
CA PRO A 83 -11.11 17.03 -27.06
C PRO A 83 -10.18 18.03 -26.38
N ASN A 84 -9.37 18.75 -27.17
CA ASN A 84 -8.47 19.84 -26.77
C ASN A 84 -7.29 19.47 -25.84
N VAL A 85 -7.12 18.20 -25.46
CA VAL A 85 -6.00 17.79 -24.61
C VAL A 85 -4.74 17.52 -25.45
N TRP A 86 -3.58 17.89 -24.90
CA TRP A 86 -2.26 17.50 -25.40
C TRP A 86 -1.98 16.03 -25.08
N THR A 87 -1.39 15.33 -26.04
CA THR A 87 -1.07 13.90 -25.92
C THR A 87 0.20 13.57 -26.71
N ASN A 88 0.67 12.31 -26.60
CA ASN A 88 1.72 11.75 -27.45
C ASN A 88 1.37 11.83 -28.95
N THR A 89 2.30 11.45 -29.82
CA THR A 89 2.23 11.69 -31.27
C THR A 89 0.92 11.24 -31.91
N CYS A 90 0.44 10.03 -31.62
CA CYS A 90 -0.82 9.50 -32.15
C CYS A 90 -1.34 8.37 -31.24
N CYS A 91 -2.65 8.32 -31.00
CA CYS A 91 -3.31 7.25 -30.24
C CYS A 91 -4.60 6.82 -30.92
N SER A 92 -4.82 5.51 -31.00
CA SER A 92 -6.05 4.94 -31.55
C SER A 92 -6.14 3.45 -31.21
N HIS A 93 -7.05 2.74 -31.86
CA HIS A 93 -7.26 1.31 -31.70
C HIS A 93 -6.86 0.55 -32.97
N PRO A 94 -6.31 -0.66 -32.83
CA PRO A 94 -6.37 -1.66 -33.89
C PRO A 94 -7.82 -2.07 -34.15
N LEU A 95 -8.20 -2.23 -35.42
CA LEU A 95 -9.57 -2.52 -35.81
C LEU A 95 -9.78 -3.98 -36.21
N HIS A 96 -10.94 -4.53 -35.86
CA HIS A 96 -11.32 -5.88 -36.24
C HIS A 96 -11.74 -5.95 -37.72
N GLY A 97 -11.32 -7.01 -38.44
CA GLY A 97 -11.76 -7.27 -39.83
C GLY A 97 -11.03 -6.47 -40.92
N MET A 98 -9.85 -5.93 -40.61
CA MET A 98 -9.03 -5.12 -41.51
C MET A 98 -8.11 -5.93 -42.42
N GLU A 99 -7.75 -5.36 -43.58
CA GLU A 99 -6.60 -5.79 -44.39
C GLU A 99 -5.62 -4.62 -44.65
N PRO A 100 -4.32 -4.75 -44.30
CA PRO A 100 -3.71 -5.86 -43.56
C PRO A 100 -4.32 -6.05 -42.17
N ALA A 101 -4.23 -7.26 -41.63
CA ALA A 101 -4.82 -7.59 -40.34
C ALA A 101 -4.21 -6.75 -39.21
N GLU A 102 -5.06 -6.13 -38.39
CA GLU A 102 -4.67 -5.31 -37.24
C GLU A 102 -4.83 -6.05 -35.91
N VAL A 103 -5.03 -7.37 -35.95
CA VAL A 103 -5.28 -8.21 -34.77
C VAL A 103 -4.03 -9.00 -34.43
N ASP A 104 -3.45 -8.73 -33.26
CA ASP A 104 -2.31 -9.48 -32.71
C ASP A 104 -2.80 -10.62 -31.80
N THR A 105 -2.20 -11.80 -31.96
CA THR A 105 -2.41 -12.98 -31.10
C THR A 105 -1.57 -12.87 -29.81
N PRO A 106 -1.89 -13.63 -28.75
CA PRO A 106 -1.03 -13.68 -27.55
C PRO A 106 0.43 -14.06 -27.84
N GLU A 107 0.69 -14.86 -28.88
CA GLU A 107 2.05 -15.20 -29.31
C GLU A 107 2.78 -14.00 -29.92
N ASP A 108 2.10 -13.21 -30.75
CA ASP A 108 2.63 -11.98 -31.35
C ASP A 108 2.98 -10.92 -30.29
N VAL A 109 2.25 -10.93 -29.18
CA VAL A 109 2.52 -10.06 -28.03
C VAL A 109 3.72 -10.58 -27.25
N ALA A 110 3.74 -11.86 -26.92
CA ALA A 110 4.82 -12.49 -26.14
C ALA A 110 6.19 -12.40 -26.83
N ASN A 111 6.22 -12.42 -28.16
CA ASN A 111 7.44 -12.27 -28.96
C ASN A 111 7.75 -10.81 -29.37
N GLY A 112 6.91 -9.85 -28.98
CA GLY A 112 7.08 -8.42 -29.22
C GLY A 112 6.89 -7.96 -30.68
N THR A 113 6.38 -8.83 -31.56
CA THR A 113 6.20 -8.49 -32.98
C THR A 113 5.06 -7.49 -33.21
N VAL A 114 3.90 -7.74 -32.59
CA VAL A 114 2.68 -6.91 -32.60
C VAL A 114 2.41 -6.19 -33.93
N MET A 115 2.47 -6.94 -35.03
CA MET A 115 2.36 -6.39 -36.39
C MET A 115 1.01 -5.71 -36.63
N GLY A 116 -0.06 -6.22 -36.03
CA GLY A 116 -1.40 -5.65 -36.13
C GLY A 116 -1.47 -4.24 -35.57
N ALA A 117 -0.99 -4.03 -34.34
CA ALA A 117 -0.88 -2.71 -33.73
C ALA A 117 0.01 -1.76 -34.55
N LYS A 118 1.12 -2.25 -35.12
CA LYS A 118 2.01 -1.44 -35.98
C LYS A 118 1.34 -1.01 -37.28
N TYR A 119 0.55 -1.88 -37.92
CA TYR A 119 -0.25 -1.49 -39.10
C TYR A 119 -1.32 -0.46 -38.75
N ALA A 120 -2.00 -0.63 -37.62
CA ALA A 120 -2.98 0.33 -37.13
C ALA A 120 -2.34 1.70 -36.83
N ALA A 121 -1.14 1.71 -36.25
CA ALA A 121 -0.36 2.92 -36.01
C ALA A 121 -0.01 3.65 -37.31
N ILE A 122 0.49 2.95 -38.33
CA ILE A 122 0.80 3.54 -39.64
C ILE A 122 -0.45 4.16 -40.27
N ARG A 123 -1.58 3.41 -40.26
CA ARG A 123 -2.85 3.91 -40.79
C ARG A 123 -3.29 5.19 -40.09
N LYS A 124 -3.19 5.24 -38.76
CA LYS A 124 -3.66 6.39 -37.98
C LYS A 124 -2.70 7.58 -38.00
N LEU A 125 -1.38 7.36 -38.13
CA LEU A 125 -0.42 8.44 -38.37
C LEU A 125 -0.63 9.10 -39.74
N ASP A 126 -0.97 8.32 -40.77
CA ASP A 126 -1.35 8.85 -42.08
C ASP A 126 -2.67 9.64 -41.97
N HIS A 127 -3.66 9.11 -41.25
CA HIS A 127 -4.95 9.81 -41.07
C HIS A 127 -4.87 11.09 -40.23
N GLU A 128 -4.25 11.06 -39.05
CA GLU A 128 -4.25 12.19 -38.11
C GLU A 128 -3.21 13.23 -38.46
N LEU A 129 -2.01 12.79 -38.86
CA LEU A 129 -0.86 13.67 -39.09
C LEU A 129 -0.46 13.76 -40.57
N GLY A 130 -1.13 13.04 -41.48
CA GLY A 130 -0.81 13.07 -42.91
C GLY A 130 0.58 12.52 -43.23
N ILE A 131 1.13 11.67 -42.36
CA ILE A 131 2.47 11.09 -42.53
C ILE A 131 2.39 9.90 -43.48
N PRO A 132 2.97 9.95 -44.69
CA PRO A 132 2.87 8.88 -45.65
C PRO A 132 3.51 7.58 -45.12
N SER A 133 2.81 6.45 -45.28
CA SER A 133 3.26 5.14 -44.82
C SER A 133 4.66 4.72 -45.33
N VAL A 134 5.09 5.22 -46.49
CA VAL A 134 6.45 5.01 -47.02
C VAL A 134 7.56 5.59 -46.12
N GLN A 135 7.24 6.62 -45.34
CA GLN A 135 8.14 7.23 -44.35
C GLN A 135 8.09 6.51 -42.99
N LEU A 136 7.18 5.55 -42.83
CA LEU A 136 6.96 4.77 -41.61
C LEU A 136 7.14 3.27 -41.86
N PRO A 137 8.36 2.78 -42.20
CA PRO A 137 8.59 1.35 -42.38
C PRO A 137 8.19 0.57 -41.12
N VAL A 138 7.26 -0.38 -41.27
CA VAL A 138 6.64 -1.11 -40.15
C VAL A 138 7.65 -1.76 -39.19
N GLY A 139 8.77 -2.28 -39.73
CA GLY A 139 9.83 -2.92 -38.94
C GLY A 139 10.64 -1.97 -38.06
N LYS A 140 10.49 -0.64 -38.21
CA LYS A 140 11.15 0.36 -37.36
C LYS A 140 10.36 0.75 -36.12
N PHE A 141 9.10 0.33 -36.01
CA PHE A 141 8.34 0.52 -34.78
C PHE A 141 8.87 -0.43 -33.70
N LYS A 142 9.20 0.15 -32.55
CA LYS A 142 9.60 -0.59 -31.36
C LYS A 142 8.41 -0.69 -30.42
N PHE A 143 8.01 -1.90 -30.08
CA PHE A 143 7.02 -2.16 -29.03
C PHE A 143 7.73 -2.27 -27.70
N LEU A 144 7.26 -1.54 -26.69
CA LEU A 144 7.90 -1.49 -25.37
C LEU A 144 7.11 -2.29 -24.33
N THR A 145 5.84 -1.96 -24.10
CA THR A 145 5.03 -2.59 -23.04
C THR A 145 3.53 -2.34 -23.24
N ARG A 146 2.72 -2.89 -22.34
CA ARG A 146 1.25 -2.78 -22.28
C ARG A 146 0.78 -2.08 -21.00
N LEU A 147 -0.14 -1.16 -21.16
CA LEU A 147 -0.74 -0.35 -20.11
C LEU A 147 -2.24 -0.66 -19.99
N HIS A 148 -2.70 -1.19 -18.86
CA HIS A 148 -4.14 -1.36 -18.58
C HIS A 148 -4.64 -0.21 -17.71
N TYR A 149 -5.51 0.63 -18.25
CA TYR A 149 -6.05 1.77 -17.53
C TYR A 149 -7.49 2.05 -17.94
N TRP A 150 -8.17 2.88 -17.18
CA TRP A 150 -9.46 3.45 -17.58
C TRP A 150 -9.50 4.92 -17.18
N ALA A 151 -10.31 5.74 -17.85
CA ALA A 151 -10.51 7.14 -17.48
C ALA A 151 -11.88 7.64 -17.96
N ALA A 152 -12.63 8.32 -17.08
CA ALA A 152 -13.80 9.09 -17.50
C ALA A 152 -13.35 10.45 -18.05
N ASP A 153 -14.00 10.91 -19.12
CA ASP A 153 -13.72 12.21 -19.73
C ASP A 153 -14.45 13.35 -19.01
N THR A 154 -14.19 13.47 -17.73
CA THR A 154 -14.81 14.44 -16.82
C THR A 154 -14.23 15.84 -16.95
N VAL A 155 -12.99 15.93 -17.44
CA VAL A 155 -12.25 17.20 -17.58
C VAL A 155 -12.78 18.01 -18.76
N THR A 156 -13.14 17.36 -19.87
CA THR A 156 -13.60 18.07 -21.08
C THR A 156 -15.13 18.07 -21.23
N HIS A 157 -15.81 17.04 -20.72
CA HIS A 157 -17.28 16.91 -20.79
C HIS A 157 -18.01 17.10 -19.45
N GLY A 158 -17.29 17.37 -18.36
CA GLY A 158 -17.85 17.60 -17.03
C GLY A 158 -18.12 16.33 -16.21
N ARG A 159 -18.49 16.50 -14.93
CA ARG A 159 -18.54 15.40 -13.94
C ARG A 159 -19.46 14.22 -14.31
N ASP A 160 -20.53 14.47 -15.06
CA ASP A 160 -21.49 13.46 -15.49
C ASP A 160 -21.24 12.98 -16.93
N SER A 161 -20.00 13.10 -17.42
CA SER A 161 -19.62 12.72 -18.78
C SER A 161 -20.06 11.29 -19.11
N PRO A 162 -20.76 11.07 -20.23
CA PRO A 162 -21.09 9.73 -20.72
C PRO A 162 -19.92 9.07 -21.46
N TRP A 163 -18.77 9.75 -21.57
CA TRP A 163 -17.63 9.32 -22.36
C TRP A 163 -16.43 9.02 -21.48
N GLY A 164 -15.64 8.07 -21.93
CA GLY A 164 -14.36 7.70 -21.32
C GLY A 164 -13.75 6.55 -22.11
N GLU A 165 -12.72 5.94 -21.55
CA GLU A 165 -12.02 4.80 -22.15
C GLU A 165 -11.60 3.79 -21.08
N HIS A 166 -11.47 2.52 -21.46
CA HIS A 166 -10.96 1.43 -20.64
C HIS A 166 -10.19 0.50 -21.57
N GLU A 167 -8.88 0.52 -21.45
CA GLU A 167 -7.99 0.10 -22.52
C GLU A 167 -6.80 -0.70 -22.02
N ILE A 168 -6.38 -1.68 -22.82
CA ILE A 168 -5.02 -2.21 -22.80
C ILE A 168 -4.27 -1.56 -23.97
N ASP A 169 -3.44 -0.59 -23.63
CA ASP A 169 -2.73 0.29 -24.57
C ASP A 169 -1.30 -0.21 -24.85
N TYR A 170 -0.95 -0.32 -26.13
CA TYR A 170 0.37 -0.77 -26.58
C TYR A 170 1.27 0.44 -26.85
N VAL A 171 2.39 0.51 -26.13
CA VAL A 171 3.34 1.62 -26.29
C VAL A 171 4.29 1.34 -27.45
N LEU A 172 4.23 2.16 -28.49
CA LEU A 172 5.02 2.06 -29.71
C LEU A 172 5.93 3.28 -29.89
N PHE A 173 7.23 3.04 -30.10
CA PHE A 173 8.20 4.08 -30.41
C PHE A 173 8.60 4.04 -31.88
N PHE A 174 8.85 5.22 -32.45
CA PHE A 174 9.39 5.37 -33.78
C PHE A 174 10.38 6.53 -33.82
N CYS A 175 11.47 6.38 -34.57
CA CYS A 175 12.49 7.41 -34.72
C CYS A 175 12.67 7.78 -36.19
N VAL A 176 12.63 9.08 -36.48
CA VAL A 176 13.05 9.65 -37.77
C VAL A 176 14.44 10.24 -37.63
N LYS A 177 15.26 10.14 -38.69
CA LYS A 177 16.63 10.66 -38.66
C LYS A 177 16.68 12.18 -38.44
N ASN A 178 15.76 12.88 -39.08
CA ASN A 178 15.61 14.32 -38.97
C ASN A 178 14.14 14.70 -39.20
N LYS A 179 13.56 15.51 -38.31
CA LYS A 179 12.15 15.94 -38.45
C LYS A 179 11.85 16.72 -39.72
N SER A 180 12.86 17.37 -40.34
CA SER A 180 12.69 18.11 -41.60
C SER A 180 12.41 17.20 -42.81
N GLU A 181 12.75 15.92 -42.72
CA GLU A 181 12.46 14.93 -43.77
C GLU A 181 11.05 14.36 -43.65
N LEU A 182 10.36 14.60 -42.53
CA LEU A 182 9.03 14.06 -42.25
C LEU A 182 7.94 14.94 -42.86
N THR A 183 7.09 14.35 -43.69
CA THR A 183 5.89 15.05 -44.18
C THR A 183 4.82 15.01 -43.09
N ILE A 184 4.35 16.19 -42.65
CA ILE A 184 3.26 16.31 -41.67
C ILE A 184 2.20 17.24 -42.26
N LYS A 185 0.96 16.74 -42.35
CA LYS A 185 -0.24 17.45 -42.79
C LYS A 185 -1.39 17.07 -41.85
N PRO A 186 -1.52 17.73 -40.69
CA PRO A 186 -2.49 17.35 -39.69
C PRO A 186 -3.92 17.47 -40.23
N HIS A 187 -4.75 16.47 -39.93
CA HIS A 187 -6.17 16.50 -40.29
C HIS A 187 -6.93 17.40 -39.31
N PRO A 188 -7.67 18.42 -39.78
CA PRO A 188 -8.27 19.43 -38.91
C PRO A 188 -9.33 18.88 -37.94
N ASP A 189 -10.00 17.77 -38.30
CA ASP A 189 -10.94 17.10 -37.39
C ASP A 189 -10.28 16.13 -36.39
N GLU A 190 -8.96 16.00 -36.41
CA GLU A 190 -8.20 15.11 -35.53
C GLU A 190 -7.19 15.86 -34.67
N VAL A 191 -6.53 16.89 -35.23
CA VAL A 191 -5.41 17.58 -34.62
C VAL A 191 -5.56 19.11 -34.74
N ASP A 192 -5.59 19.79 -33.60
CA ASP A 192 -5.64 21.27 -33.54
C ASP A 192 -4.24 21.90 -33.58
N ASP A 193 -3.24 21.26 -32.98
CA ASP A 193 -1.86 21.77 -32.94
C ASP A 193 -0.84 20.62 -32.83
N ILE A 194 0.42 20.88 -33.22
CA ILE A 194 1.54 19.95 -33.08
C ILE A 194 2.77 20.66 -32.51
N LYS A 195 3.53 19.98 -31.65
CA LYS A 195 4.78 20.53 -31.09
C LYS A 195 5.86 19.48 -30.98
N TRP A 196 7.04 19.82 -31.50
CA TRP A 196 8.27 19.13 -31.14
C TRP A 196 8.76 19.69 -29.81
N VAL A 197 8.99 18.82 -28.84
CA VAL A 197 9.39 19.23 -27.49
C VAL A 197 10.60 18.45 -27.01
N SER A 198 11.49 19.13 -26.30
CA SER A 198 12.52 18.47 -25.48
C SER A 198 11.92 17.98 -24.15
N PRO A 199 12.62 17.13 -23.39
CA PRO A 199 12.18 16.76 -22.04
C PRO A 199 11.92 17.96 -21.13
N GLN A 200 12.78 19.00 -21.21
CA GLN A 200 12.62 20.24 -20.44
C GLN A 200 11.35 20.99 -20.87
N LYS A 201 11.12 21.07 -22.20
CA LYS A 201 9.94 21.77 -22.70
C LYS A 201 8.65 21.05 -22.34
N LEU A 202 8.67 19.71 -22.35
CA LEU A 202 7.53 18.93 -21.88
C LEU A 202 7.23 19.17 -20.40
N ASP A 203 8.25 19.19 -19.56
CA ASP A 203 8.11 19.49 -18.12
C ASP A 203 7.51 20.88 -17.89
N GLU A 204 7.97 21.90 -18.63
CA GLU A 204 7.36 23.24 -18.61
C GLU A 204 5.89 23.20 -19.00
N MET A 205 5.54 22.51 -20.10
CA MET A 205 4.17 22.43 -20.58
C MET A 205 3.26 21.68 -19.58
N MET A 206 3.74 20.60 -18.96
CA MET A 206 2.96 19.84 -17.96
C MET A 206 2.72 20.61 -16.66
N LYS A 207 3.55 21.60 -16.34
CA LYS A 207 3.37 22.52 -15.19
C LYS A 207 2.42 23.67 -15.50
N ASP A 208 2.16 23.96 -16.77
CA ASP A 208 1.23 25.00 -17.18
C ASP A 208 -0.22 24.52 -17.01
N SER A 209 -0.87 25.03 -15.96
CA SER A 209 -2.27 24.70 -15.64
C SER A 209 -3.29 25.11 -16.72
N SER A 210 -2.90 25.95 -17.70
CA SER A 210 -3.77 26.30 -18.83
C SER A 210 -3.84 25.20 -19.89
N LEU A 211 -2.90 24.26 -19.87
CA LEU A 211 -2.86 23.12 -20.79
C LEU A 211 -3.50 21.90 -20.16
N LEU A 212 -4.35 21.22 -20.92
CA LEU A 212 -4.90 19.93 -20.54
C LEU A 212 -4.07 18.82 -21.18
N PHE A 213 -3.83 17.74 -20.45
CA PHE A 213 -3.13 16.56 -20.95
C PHE A 213 -3.99 15.32 -20.79
N SER A 214 -3.88 14.41 -21.76
CA SER A 214 -4.57 13.14 -21.70
C SER A 214 -4.11 12.29 -20.50
N PRO A 215 -5.03 11.52 -19.86
CA PRO A 215 -4.69 10.76 -18.65
C PRO A 215 -3.64 9.68 -18.93
N TRP A 216 -3.73 8.96 -20.05
CA TRP A 216 -2.76 7.92 -20.41
C TRP A 216 -1.36 8.48 -20.66
N PHE A 217 -1.25 9.61 -21.38
CA PHE A 217 0.04 10.23 -21.64
C PHE A 217 0.70 10.69 -20.35
N ARG A 218 -0.07 11.23 -19.39
CA ARG A 218 0.44 11.57 -18.06
C ARG A 218 0.92 10.33 -17.30
N LEU A 219 0.19 9.22 -17.37
CA LEU A 219 0.60 7.95 -16.76
C LEU A 219 1.92 7.44 -17.34
N ILE A 220 2.01 7.38 -18.68
CA ILE A 220 3.23 6.94 -19.39
C ILE A 220 4.41 7.87 -19.10
N CYS A 221 4.18 9.18 -19.09
CA CYS A 221 5.20 10.18 -18.78
C CYS A 221 5.78 10.02 -17.38
N LYS A 222 4.91 9.91 -16.38
CA LYS A 222 5.28 9.76 -14.97
C LYS A 222 6.04 8.45 -14.73
N LYS A 223 5.60 7.35 -15.35
CA LYS A 223 6.13 6.02 -15.05
C LYS A 223 7.43 5.72 -15.78
N TRP A 224 7.53 6.04 -17.06
CA TRP A 224 8.63 5.53 -17.88
C TRP A 224 9.27 6.53 -18.83
N LEU A 225 8.46 7.37 -19.49
CA LEU A 225 8.95 8.17 -20.62
C LEU A 225 10.10 9.08 -20.21
N VAL A 226 9.89 9.95 -19.22
CA VAL A 226 10.86 10.99 -18.83
C VAL A 226 11.98 10.42 -17.96
N THR A 227 11.67 9.42 -17.15
CA THR A 227 12.60 8.85 -16.16
C THR A 227 13.55 7.81 -16.75
N SER A 228 13.16 7.13 -17.83
CA SER A 228 13.91 6.00 -18.40
C SER A 228 14.00 6.06 -19.93
N TRP A 229 12.90 5.84 -20.65
CA TRP A 229 12.93 5.56 -22.09
C TRP A 229 13.51 6.71 -22.93
N TRP A 230 13.06 7.94 -22.68
CA TRP A 230 13.50 9.10 -23.44
C TRP A 230 14.94 9.49 -23.10
N LYS A 231 15.34 9.39 -21.83
CA LYS A 231 16.72 9.65 -21.40
C LYS A 231 17.71 8.70 -22.09
N ASN A 232 17.30 7.46 -22.32
CA ASN A 232 18.09 6.41 -22.97
C ASN A 232 17.55 6.06 -24.36
N LEU A 233 17.09 7.05 -25.15
CA LEU A 233 16.36 6.82 -26.40
C LEU A 233 17.10 5.89 -27.37
N LYS A 234 18.42 6.04 -27.52
CA LYS A 234 19.22 5.19 -28.41
C LYS A 234 19.19 3.72 -27.96
N GLU A 235 19.34 3.45 -26.67
CA GLU A 235 19.29 2.10 -26.11
C GLU A 235 17.87 1.53 -26.24
N THR A 236 16.86 2.32 -25.86
CA THR A 236 15.42 1.98 -25.99
C THR A 236 15.06 1.52 -27.40
N MET A 237 15.63 2.15 -28.44
CA MET A 237 15.36 1.79 -29.83
C MET A 237 16.20 0.63 -30.37
N THR A 238 17.34 0.32 -29.75
CA THR A 238 18.31 -0.66 -30.29
C THR A 238 18.41 -1.95 -29.51
N THR A 239 17.90 -2.01 -28.29
CA THR A 239 17.92 -3.19 -27.41
C THR A 239 16.52 -3.52 -26.88
N ASP A 240 16.41 -4.64 -26.16
CA ASP A 240 15.16 -5.06 -25.49
C ASP A 240 15.18 -4.78 -23.98
N GLU A 241 16.21 -4.11 -23.44
CA GLU A 241 16.34 -3.81 -21.99
C GLU A 241 15.13 -3.05 -21.42
N HIS A 242 14.52 -2.21 -22.22
CA HIS A 242 13.36 -1.40 -21.82
C HIS A 242 12.01 -2.01 -22.21
N CYS A 243 12.02 -3.25 -22.70
CA CYS A 243 10.82 -3.95 -23.15
C CYS A 243 10.28 -4.88 -22.05
N ASP A 244 8.98 -4.85 -21.82
CA ASP A 244 8.26 -5.79 -20.96
C ASP A 244 7.03 -6.33 -21.69
N TYR A 245 7.20 -7.46 -22.36
CA TYR A 245 6.14 -8.11 -23.11
C TYR A 245 5.27 -9.02 -22.23
N ALA A 246 5.77 -9.39 -21.05
CA ALA A 246 5.11 -10.35 -20.17
C ALA A 246 4.07 -9.67 -19.28
N ALA A 247 4.38 -8.49 -18.77
CA ALA A 247 3.47 -7.76 -17.90
C ALA A 247 2.38 -7.01 -18.66
N ILE A 248 1.29 -6.73 -17.94
CA ILE A 248 0.31 -5.70 -18.25
C ILE A 248 0.35 -4.76 -17.04
N HIS A 249 0.74 -3.51 -17.24
CA HIS A 249 0.89 -2.58 -16.14
C HIS A 249 -0.45 -1.87 -15.88
N GLU A 250 -1.05 -2.15 -14.72
CA GLU A 250 -2.39 -1.69 -14.33
C GLU A 250 -2.33 -0.34 -13.60
N PHE A 251 -3.14 0.64 -14.02
CA PHE A 251 -3.22 1.95 -13.36
C PHE A 251 -4.64 2.49 -13.28
N ASP A 252 -5.00 3.02 -12.11
CA ASP A 252 -6.15 3.89 -11.99
C ASP A 252 -5.85 5.30 -12.54
N PRO A 253 -6.85 5.99 -13.09
CA PRO A 253 -6.65 7.32 -13.62
C PRO A 253 -6.44 8.35 -12.49
N PRO A 254 -5.92 9.55 -12.81
CA PRO A 254 -5.94 10.69 -11.90
C PRO A 254 -7.34 10.95 -11.33
N LYS A 255 -7.43 11.48 -10.10
CA LYS A 255 -8.69 11.63 -9.37
C LYS A 255 -9.75 12.42 -10.13
N GLU A 256 -9.32 13.42 -10.90
CA GLU A 256 -10.17 14.24 -11.74
C GLU A 256 -10.95 13.42 -12.78
N HIS A 257 -10.42 12.27 -13.22
CA HIS A 257 -11.01 11.33 -14.18
C HIS A 257 -11.76 10.15 -13.55
N LEU A 258 -11.96 10.15 -12.22
CA LEU A 258 -12.85 9.21 -11.55
C LEU A 258 -14.32 9.66 -11.71
N GLY A 259 -15.25 8.70 -11.63
CA GLY A 259 -16.68 8.97 -11.70
C GLY A 259 -17.25 8.86 -13.11
N GLY A 260 -17.60 9.99 -13.72
CA GLY A 260 -18.42 10.05 -14.93
C GLY A 260 -19.86 9.56 -14.71
N LYS A 261 -20.60 9.39 -15.80
CA LYS A 261 -21.98 8.85 -15.77
C LYS A 261 -22.04 7.43 -15.19
N GLY A 262 -20.95 6.68 -15.27
CA GLY A 262 -20.79 5.36 -14.67
C GLY A 262 -20.54 5.36 -13.16
N LYS A 263 -20.21 6.52 -12.56
CA LYS A 263 -19.81 6.66 -11.15
C LYS A 263 -18.71 5.69 -10.73
N ALA A 264 -17.79 5.37 -11.65
CA ALA A 264 -16.72 4.43 -11.39
C ALA A 264 -15.73 4.97 -10.36
N GLY A 265 -15.45 4.17 -9.34
CA GLY A 265 -14.31 4.37 -8.43
C GLY A 265 -13.07 3.65 -8.93
N PRO A 266 -12.00 3.59 -8.12
CA PRO A 266 -10.79 2.82 -8.44
C PRO A 266 -11.10 1.38 -8.87
N LEU A 267 -10.48 0.92 -9.97
CA LEU A 267 -10.65 -0.43 -10.54
C LEU A 267 -9.63 -1.39 -9.98
N PHE A 268 -8.36 -0.96 -9.96
CA PHE A 268 -7.27 -1.80 -9.55
C PHE A 268 -7.17 -1.66 -8.02
N GLU A 269 -7.29 -2.77 -7.29
CA GLU A 269 -6.85 -2.78 -5.89
C GLU A 269 -5.44 -2.21 -5.86
N GLU A 270 -5.09 -1.34 -4.89
CA GLU A 270 -3.74 -0.79 -4.72
C GLU A 270 -2.68 -1.92 -4.65
N LYS A 271 -2.27 -2.39 -5.83
CA LYS A 271 -1.29 -3.43 -6.11
C LYS A 271 -0.15 -2.69 -6.80
N GLN A 272 0.76 -2.23 -5.93
CA GLN A 272 2.08 -1.67 -6.23
C GLN A 272 2.15 -0.27 -6.86
N GLY A 273 2.69 0.66 -6.07
CA GLY A 273 3.59 1.68 -6.59
C GLY A 273 3.00 3.07 -6.82
N ASP A 274 2.21 3.56 -5.87
CA ASP A 274 1.96 4.98 -5.74
C ASP A 274 3.26 5.69 -5.33
N GLU A 275 3.95 6.31 -6.30
CA GLU A 275 5.12 7.16 -6.03
C GLU A 275 4.78 8.43 -5.25
N SER A 276 3.49 8.75 -5.09
CA SER A 276 3.00 9.82 -4.22
C SER A 276 2.66 9.34 -2.80
N LYS A 277 2.89 8.06 -2.46
CA LYS A 277 2.81 7.50 -1.09
C LYS A 277 4.16 7.00 -0.56
N LYS A 278 5.28 7.53 -1.04
CA LYS A 278 6.59 7.14 -0.50
C LYS A 278 6.72 7.69 0.93
N GLN A 279 6.69 6.80 1.92
CA GLN A 279 6.97 7.03 3.34
C GLN A 279 8.32 6.35 3.60
N GLY A 280 9.44 7.07 3.57
CA GLY A 280 10.78 6.44 3.57
C GLY A 280 10.89 5.29 2.54
N ALA A 281 11.80 4.33 2.72
CA ALA A 281 11.95 3.16 1.84
C ALA A 281 10.77 2.18 1.74
N TYR A 282 9.54 2.54 2.11
CA TYR A 282 8.38 1.73 1.74
C TYR A 282 8.20 1.69 0.21
N GLY A 283 8.77 0.64 -0.42
CA GLY A 283 8.75 0.41 -1.86
C GLY A 283 10.10 0.06 -2.49
N LYS A 284 11.23 0.29 -1.79
CA LYS A 284 12.58 -0.08 -2.28
C LYS A 284 12.88 -1.57 -2.08
N VAL A 285 12.14 -2.22 -1.19
CA VAL A 285 12.38 -3.58 -0.74
C VAL A 285 11.08 -4.41 -0.82
N LYS A 286 11.19 -5.70 -1.18
CA LYS A 286 10.04 -6.60 -1.37
C LYS A 286 9.23 -6.75 -0.07
N ILE A 287 7.91 -6.56 -0.13
CA ILE A 287 7.04 -6.89 1.02
C ILE A 287 6.60 -8.35 0.93
N HIS A 288 6.97 -9.15 1.91
CA HIS A 288 6.56 -10.56 1.98
C HIS A 288 5.16 -10.69 2.54
N LYS A 289 4.16 -10.77 1.65
CA LYS A 289 2.78 -11.12 1.97
C LYS A 289 2.52 -12.59 1.68
N GLU A 290 1.62 -13.21 2.45
CA GLU A 290 1.12 -14.54 2.10
C GLU A 290 0.18 -14.46 0.89
N PRO A 291 0.20 -15.44 -0.04
CA PRO A 291 -0.71 -15.46 -1.18
C PRO A 291 -2.18 -15.41 -0.73
N MET A 292 -3.04 -14.75 -1.52
CA MET A 292 -4.45 -14.53 -1.17
C MET A 292 -5.21 -15.84 -0.87
N LEU A 293 -5.00 -16.88 -1.67
CA LEU A 293 -5.55 -18.23 -1.46
C LEU A 293 -5.20 -18.81 -0.09
N LYS A 294 -3.95 -18.60 0.37
CA LYS A 294 -3.49 -19.07 1.69
C LYS A 294 -4.10 -18.23 2.81
N GLN A 295 -4.28 -16.92 2.61
CA GLN A 295 -4.99 -16.08 3.57
C GLN A 295 -6.46 -16.49 3.72
N LEU A 296 -7.14 -16.87 2.64
CA LEU A 296 -8.53 -17.34 2.66
C LEU A 296 -8.70 -18.69 3.37
N SER A 297 -7.64 -19.50 3.47
CA SER A 297 -7.66 -20.75 4.25
C SER A 297 -7.77 -20.53 5.77
N HIS A 298 -7.45 -19.32 6.25
CA HIS A 298 -7.65 -18.93 7.65
C HIS A 298 -9.07 -18.40 7.86
N ILE A 299 -10.04 -19.31 7.84
CA ILE A 299 -11.48 -19.00 7.89
C ILE A 299 -11.83 -18.08 9.07
N ASP A 300 -11.22 -18.28 10.24
CA ASP A 300 -11.43 -17.44 11.42
C ASP A 300 -10.91 -16.01 11.24
N GLU A 301 -9.80 -15.81 10.52
CA GLU A 301 -9.27 -14.50 10.16
C GLU A 301 -10.13 -13.79 9.11
N VAL A 302 -10.67 -14.53 8.13
CA VAL A 302 -11.61 -14.01 7.12
C VAL A 302 -12.91 -13.55 7.79
N PHE A 303 -13.46 -14.36 8.71
CA PHE A 303 -14.62 -13.95 9.51
C PHE A 303 -14.33 -12.72 10.36
N ALA A 304 -13.15 -12.63 10.99
CA ALA A 304 -12.77 -11.45 11.75
C ALA A 304 -12.69 -10.19 10.87
N ALA A 305 -12.10 -10.29 9.67
CA ALA A 305 -12.04 -9.19 8.72
C ALA A 305 -13.44 -8.77 8.23
N PHE A 306 -14.30 -9.72 7.88
CA PHE A 306 -15.68 -9.47 7.49
C PHE A 306 -16.48 -8.80 8.61
N TYR A 307 -16.40 -9.36 9.83
CA TYR A 307 -17.10 -8.85 11.00
C TYR A 307 -16.65 -7.42 11.34
N PHE A 308 -15.35 -7.15 11.25
CA PHE A 308 -14.78 -5.82 11.43
C PHE A 308 -15.30 -4.82 10.38
N LEU A 309 -15.34 -5.20 9.10
CA LEU A 309 -15.72 -4.30 8.01
C LEU A 309 -17.24 -4.08 7.89
N LYS A 310 -18.05 -5.09 8.22
CA LYS A 310 -19.50 -5.08 7.92
C LYS A 310 -20.41 -5.05 9.13
N VAL A 311 -19.97 -5.58 10.28
CA VAL A 311 -20.85 -5.74 11.45
C VAL A 311 -20.50 -4.75 12.55
N LYS A 312 -19.21 -4.57 12.85
CA LYS A 312 -18.75 -3.71 13.95
C LYS A 312 -17.54 -2.87 13.52
N PRO A 313 -17.72 -1.91 12.58
CA PRO A 313 -16.66 -0.97 12.25
C PRO A 313 -16.30 -0.14 13.50
N LEU A 314 -15.04 0.27 13.57
CA LEU A 314 -14.60 1.16 14.63
C LEU A 314 -15.30 2.50 14.49
N LYS A 315 -16.00 2.90 15.54
CA LYS A 315 -16.60 4.23 15.62
C LYS A 315 -15.52 5.24 16.03
N SER A 316 -15.49 6.36 15.33
CA SER A 316 -14.64 7.50 15.67
C SER A 316 -15.31 8.33 16.76
N ASN A 317 -14.53 8.79 17.73
CA ASN A 317 -14.97 9.73 18.75
C ASN A 317 -14.63 11.19 18.40
N LEU A 318 -14.16 11.46 17.17
CA LEU A 318 -13.85 12.82 16.69
C LEU A 318 -15.10 13.69 16.47
N GLU A 319 -16.24 13.09 16.12
CA GLU A 319 -17.47 13.81 15.77
C GLU A 319 -18.30 14.25 16.99
N THR A 320 -17.72 14.26 18.19
CA THR A 320 -18.44 14.69 19.40
C THR A 320 -18.59 16.21 19.47
N PRO A 321 -19.70 16.74 20.03
CA PRO A 321 -19.95 18.20 20.13
C PRO A 321 -18.79 18.98 20.74
N PHE A 322 -18.19 18.43 21.81
CA PHE A 322 -17.01 19.03 22.47
C PHE A 322 -15.86 19.32 21.50
N ILE A 323 -15.54 18.38 20.60
CA ILE A 323 -14.44 18.53 19.65
C ILE A 323 -14.84 19.51 18.53
N THR A 324 -16.02 19.32 17.95
CA THR A 324 -16.50 20.15 16.83
C THR A 324 -16.73 21.61 17.20
N GLU A 325 -17.00 21.90 18.48
CA GLU A 325 -17.15 23.27 18.99
C GLU A 325 -15.82 23.90 19.42
N THR A 326 -14.80 23.10 19.76
CA THR A 326 -13.51 23.59 20.25
C THR A 326 -12.53 23.90 19.10
N PHE A 327 -12.43 23.00 18.14
CA PHE A 327 -11.42 23.05 17.09
C PHE A 327 -11.98 23.58 15.78
N ASP A 328 -11.12 24.19 14.97
CA ASP A 328 -11.50 24.59 13.61
C ASP A 328 -11.72 23.33 12.75
N ALA A 329 -12.77 23.33 11.94
CA ALA A 329 -13.18 22.15 11.19
C ALA A 329 -12.17 21.78 10.09
N ASP A 330 -11.59 22.76 9.40
CA ASP A 330 -10.68 22.53 8.28
C ASP A 330 -9.31 22.08 8.79
N ASP A 331 -8.79 22.75 9.83
CA ASP A 331 -7.51 22.35 10.45
C ASP A 331 -7.60 20.94 11.06
N LEU A 332 -8.69 20.63 11.78
CA LEU A 332 -8.87 19.30 12.37
C LEU A 332 -9.08 18.22 11.30
N ALA A 333 -9.82 18.52 10.22
CA ALA A 333 -10.01 17.59 9.12
C ALA A 333 -8.67 17.27 8.43
N PHE A 334 -7.81 18.26 8.24
CA PHE A 334 -6.45 18.03 7.75
C PHE A 334 -5.66 17.12 8.71
N CYS A 335 -5.66 17.44 10.01
CA CYS A 335 -4.92 16.66 11.01
C CYS A 335 -5.40 15.20 11.07
N ASP A 336 -6.70 14.96 10.94
CA ASP A 336 -7.26 13.61 10.93
C ASP A 336 -7.00 12.85 9.61
N ASP A 337 -7.10 13.52 8.46
CA ASP A 337 -6.77 12.92 7.15
C ASP A 337 -5.28 12.56 7.06
N ILE A 338 -4.41 13.49 7.45
CA ILE A 338 -2.97 13.25 7.43
C ILE A 338 -2.59 12.16 8.43
N LEU A 339 -3.22 12.09 9.61
CA LEU A 339 -3.01 11.00 10.56
C LEU A 339 -3.30 9.62 9.92
N VAL A 340 -4.41 9.48 9.20
CA VAL A 340 -4.74 8.20 8.51
C VAL A 340 -3.66 7.82 7.51
N LYS A 341 -3.14 8.81 6.79
CA LYS A 341 -2.09 8.60 5.79
C LYS A 341 -0.77 8.17 6.43
N VAL A 342 -0.27 8.92 7.42
CA VAL A 342 1.05 8.68 8.05
C VAL A 342 1.04 7.59 9.14
N SER A 343 -0.13 7.20 9.66
CA SER A 343 -0.26 6.21 10.75
C SER A 343 -0.98 4.93 10.34
N ARG A 344 -1.68 4.94 9.20
CA ARG A 344 -2.42 3.80 8.64
C ARG A 344 -3.39 3.21 9.67
N SER A 345 -3.16 1.96 10.08
CA SER A 345 -4.05 1.23 11.01
C SER A 345 -4.07 1.82 12.42
N PHE A 346 -3.02 2.53 12.84
CA PHE A 346 -2.96 3.08 14.20
C PHE A 346 -3.84 4.33 14.37
N ALA A 347 -4.13 5.06 13.28
CA ALA A 347 -5.12 6.13 13.27
C ALA A 347 -6.50 5.67 13.77
N ALA A 348 -6.93 4.46 13.37
CA ALA A 348 -8.20 3.89 13.81
C ALA A 348 -8.21 3.53 15.31
N VAL A 349 -7.03 3.32 15.93
CA VAL A 349 -6.88 3.10 17.36
C VAL A 349 -6.93 4.43 18.12
N ILE A 350 -6.27 5.47 17.61
CA ILE A 350 -6.35 6.84 18.16
C ILE A 350 -7.80 7.33 18.17
N ARG A 351 -8.54 7.14 17.07
CA ARG A 351 -9.95 7.56 16.95
C ARG A 351 -10.91 6.91 17.96
N GLN A 352 -10.52 5.82 18.62
CA GLN A 352 -11.31 5.16 19.67
C GLN A 352 -11.06 5.72 21.08
N LEU A 353 -10.07 6.60 21.26
CA LEU A 353 -9.80 7.22 22.55
C LEU A 353 -10.97 8.09 23.01
N PRO A 354 -11.09 8.35 24.33
CA PRO A 354 -12.08 9.28 24.85
C PRO A 354 -11.91 10.68 24.22
N SER A 355 -13.02 11.33 23.84
CA SER A 355 -13.00 12.63 23.16
C SER A 355 -12.25 13.73 23.93
N SER A 356 -12.18 13.62 25.25
CA SER A 356 -11.46 14.55 26.13
C SER A 356 -9.94 14.53 25.98
N MET A 357 -9.37 13.54 25.28
CA MET A 357 -7.92 13.38 25.11
C MET A 357 -7.52 12.92 23.71
N LEU A 358 -8.49 12.58 22.86
CA LEU A 358 -8.24 12.07 21.52
C LEU A 358 -7.42 13.07 20.71
N VAL A 359 -7.82 14.34 20.70
CA VAL A 359 -7.13 15.40 19.93
C VAL A 359 -5.73 15.65 20.48
N ASP A 360 -5.55 15.60 21.81
CA ASP A 360 -4.23 15.71 22.44
C ASP A 360 -3.27 14.65 21.90
N ILE A 361 -3.71 13.39 21.80
CA ILE A 361 -2.88 12.28 21.31
C ILE A 361 -2.71 12.29 19.80
N LEU A 362 -3.74 12.70 19.07
CA LEU A 362 -3.66 12.91 17.61
C LEU A 362 -2.57 13.92 17.29
N ILE A 363 -2.61 15.09 17.93
CA ILE A 363 -1.59 16.13 17.75
C ILE A 363 -0.24 15.69 18.27
N PHE A 364 -0.17 15.04 19.42
CA PHE A 364 1.08 14.49 19.92
C PHE A 364 1.74 13.55 18.91
N TYR A 365 0.96 12.67 18.26
CA TYR A 365 1.46 11.80 17.20
C TYR A 365 1.99 12.60 16.00
N LEU A 366 1.22 13.58 15.49
CA LEU A 366 1.62 14.35 14.31
C LEU A 366 2.86 15.21 14.56
N VAL A 367 2.97 15.83 15.74
CA VAL A 367 4.15 16.59 16.17
C VAL A 367 5.39 15.70 16.15
N LEU A 368 5.30 14.51 16.73
CA LEU A 368 6.43 13.58 16.76
C LEU A 368 6.72 12.98 15.38
N ARG A 369 5.71 12.73 14.55
CA ARG A 369 5.91 12.27 13.16
C ARG A 369 6.64 13.32 12.33
N ALA A 370 6.29 14.60 12.46
CA ALA A 370 7.01 15.67 11.78
C ALA A 370 8.48 15.77 12.22
N LEU A 371 8.74 15.60 13.53
CA LEU A 371 10.11 15.55 14.06
C LEU A 371 10.89 14.33 13.52
N ASP A 372 10.27 13.16 13.50
CA ASP A 372 10.80 11.90 12.94
C ASP A 372 11.19 12.07 11.46
N THR A 373 10.32 12.67 10.64
CA THR A 373 10.60 12.92 9.22
C THR A 373 11.82 13.82 9.01
N ILE A 374 12.06 14.80 9.88
CA ILE A 374 13.26 15.65 9.82
C ILE A 374 14.53 14.85 10.18
N GLU A 375 14.44 13.96 11.16
CA GLU A 375 15.57 13.10 11.54
C GLU A 375 15.92 12.12 10.41
N ASP A 376 14.90 11.41 9.91
CA ASP A 376 15.02 10.31 8.96
C ASP A 376 15.50 10.74 7.57
N ASP A 377 15.22 11.97 7.15
CA ASP A 377 15.63 12.44 5.83
C ASP A 377 17.15 12.64 5.75
N THR A 378 17.85 11.70 5.13
CA THR A 378 19.31 11.71 4.96
C THR A 378 19.78 12.65 3.85
N THR A 379 18.88 13.26 3.08
CA THR A 379 19.20 13.97 1.82
C THR A 379 18.78 15.43 1.80
N ALA A 380 17.80 15.85 2.61
CA ALA A 380 17.23 17.19 2.54
C ALA A 380 18.12 18.30 3.11
N PHE A 381 19.14 17.96 3.90
CA PHE A 381 20.02 18.93 4.54
C PHE A 381 21.44 18.86 3.98
N GLU A 382 22.05 20.02 3.74
CA GLU A 382 23.43 20.12 3.23
C GLU A 382 24.46 19.51 4.21
N SER A 383 24.14 19.50 5.51
CA SER A 383 24.99 18.91 6.55
C SER A 383 24.22 18.49 7.81
N ASN A 384 24.81 17.58 8.59
CA ASN A 384 24.28 17.15 9.88
C ASN A 384 24.17 18.30 10.88
N ASP A 385 25.05 19.30 10.83
CA ASP A 385 24.97 20.49 11.71
C ASP A 385 23.70 21.31 11.47
N ILE A 386 23.25 21.41 10.22
CA ILE A 386 22.01 22.10 9.86
C ILE A 386 20.82 21.28 10.37
N LYS A 387 20.82 19.96 10.13
CA LYS A 387 19.78 19.06 10.65
C LYS A 387 19.67 19.15 12.17
N ILE A 388 20.79 19.09 12.89
CA ILE A 388 20.84 19.20 14.36
C ILE A 388 20.22 20.53 14.82
N LYS A 389 20.48 21.64 14.12
CA LYS A 389 19.84 22.93 14.45
C LYS A 389 18.33 22.91 14.23
N HIS A 390 17.84 22.26 13.17
CA HIS A 390 16.40 22.13 12.94
C HIS A 390 15.74 21.26 14.02
N LEU A 391 16.33 20.11 14.35
CA LEU A 391 15.83 19.23 15.42
C LEU A 391 15.79 19.96 16.76
N THR A 392 16.92 20.47 17.24
CA THR A 392 17.01 21.11 18.57
C THR A 392 16.14 22.36 18.72
N ASN A 393 15.86 23.08 17.63
CA ASN A 393 14.95 24.23 17.64
C ASN A 393 13.49 23.88 17.36
N PHE A 394 13.16 22.63 16.99
CA PHE A 394 11.83 22.24 16.52
C PHE A 394 10.71 22.65 17.49
N ARG A 395 10.92 22.45 18.80
CA ARG A 395 9.96 22.92 19.82
C ARG A 395 9.76 24.44 19.77
N LYS A 396 10.84 25.21 19.66
CA LYS A 396 10.78 26.68 19.65
C LYS A 396 10.16 27.21 18.36
N THR A 397 10.39 26.53 17.25
CA THR A 397 9.87 26.92 15.93
C THR A 397 8.50 26.32 15.69
N ALA A 398 8.40 25.04 15.38
CA ALA A 398 7.18 24.37 14.96
C ALA A 398 6.05 24.45 16.00
N LEU A 399 6.36 24.39 17.30
CA LEU A 399 5.37 24.54 18.37
C LEU A 399 5.26 25.96 18.94
N GLY A 400 6.12 26.89 18.51
CA GLY A 400 6.16 28.28 18.98
C GLY A 400 5.69 29.32 17.96
N ASP A 401 5.64 28.95 16.67
CA ASP A 401 5.26 29.80 15.56
C ASP A 401 4.06 29.20 14.79
N PRO A 402 2.89 29.88 14.76
CA PRO A 402 1.68 29.38 14.11
C PRO A 402 1.74 29.38 12.59
N THR A 403 2.78 29.95 12.00
CA THR A 403 2.99 30.02 10.56
C THR A 403 4.10 29.08 10.09
N TRP A 404 4.70 28.32 11.00
CA TRP A 404 5.81 27.44 10.67
C TRP A 404 5.37 26.30 9.73
N THR A 405 6.08 26.19 8.61
CA THR A 405 6.03 25.07 7.68
C THR A 405 7.45 24.75 7.22
N MET A 406 7.64 23.58 6.60
CA MET A 406 8.93 23.16 6.07
C MET A 406 8.75 22.43 4.74
N ASP A 407 9.25 23.05 3.67
CA ASP A 407 9.21 22.48 2.32
C ASP A 407 10.46 21.63 2.05
N GLY A 408 10.31 20.62 1.20
CA GLY A 408 11.45 19.86 0.66
C GLY A 408 12.09 18.84 1.61
N VAL A 409 11.48 18.57 2.76
CA VAL A 409 11.92 17.52 3.71
C VAL A 409 10.88 16.39 3.74
N GLY A 410 11.34 15.15 3.69
CA GLY A 410 10.53 13.94 3.67
C GLY A 410 9.95 13.61 2.28
N GLU A 411 9.20 12.52 2.22
CA GLU A 411 8.53 12.05 1.02
C GLU A 411 7.01 11.86 1.25
N GLY A 412 6.23 11.88 0.15
CA GLY A 412 4.81 11.54 0.16
C GLY A 412 3.97 12.32 1.19
N ASP A 413 3.23 11.59 2.02
CA ASP A 413 2.34 12.16 3.04
C ASP A 413 3.10 12.77 4.24
N GLU A 414 4.34 12.35 4.51
CA GLU A 414 5.15 12.94 5.58
C GLU A 414 5.67 14.32 5.20
N LYS A 415 6.07 14.49 3.93
CA LYS A 415 6.35 15.80 3.36
C LYS A 415 5.13 16.71 3.44
N LEU A 416 3.95 16.22 3.05
CA LEU A 416 2.71 16.99 3.10
C LEU A 416 2.38 17.47 4.54
N LEU A 417 2.70 16.66 5.55
CA LEU A 417 2.57 17.04 6.96
C LEU A 417 3.46 18.23 7.33
N LEU A 418 4.72 18.24 6.90
CA LEU A 418 5.66 19.34 7.16
C LEU A 418 5.30 20.62 6.38
N GLU A 419 4.87 20.49 5.13
CA GLU A 419 4.44 21.62 4.28
C GLU A 419 3.17 22.31 4.80
N ASN A 420 2.36 21.60 5.59
CA ASN A 420 1.08 22.08 6.15
C ASN A 420 1.07 22.00 7.69
N PHE A 421 2.23 22.10 8.32
CA PHE A 421 2.35 21.94 9.77
C PHE A 421 1.66 23.08 10.55
N ASP A 422 1.46 24.24 9.92
CA ASP A 422 0.71 25.37 10.44
C ASP A 422 -0.72 24.97 10.91
N LYS A 423 -1.38 24.07 10.17
CA LYS A 423 -2.69 23.51 10.53
C LYS A 423 -2.61 22.68 11.82
N CYS A 424 -1.58 21.84 11.92
CA CYS A 424 -1.31 21.06 13.14
C CYS A 424 -1.02 21.98 14.34
N HIS A 425 -0.26 23.05 14.13
CA HIS A 425 0.02 24.06 15.15
C HIS A 425 -1.26 24.72 15.65
N ARG A 426 -2.17 25.14 14.77
CA ARG A 426 -3.41 25.82 15.20
C ARG A 426 -4.30 24.93 16.07
N VAL A 427 -4.35 23.62 15.81
CA VAL A 427 -5.02 22.66 16.70
C VAL A 427 -4.24 22.50 18.01
N TYR A 428 -2.91 22.36 17.95
CA TYR A 428 -2.04 22.29 19.13
C TYR A 428 -2.22 23.50 20.07
N ALA A 429 -2.30 24.72 19.53
CA ALA A 429 -2.41 25.94 20.31
C ALA A 429 -3.67 25.99 21.19
N LYS A 430 -4.76 25.34 20.73
CA LYS A 430 -6.04 25.21 21.43
C LYS A 430 -6.07 24.11 22.50
N LEU A 431 -5.05 23.25 22.58
CA LEU A 431 -4.97 22.23 23.62
C LEU A 431 -4.77 22.84 25.02
N SER A 432 -5.06 22.06 26.05
CA SER A 432 -4.87 22.49 27.44
C SER A 432 -3.39 22.79 27.73
N GLU A 433 -3.10 23.73 28.64
CA GLU A 433 -1.73 24.04 29.05
C GLU A 433 -0.96 22.83 29.59
N LYS A 434 -1.66 21.90 30.24
CA LYS A 434 -1.07 20.64 30.72
C LYS A 434 -0.64 19.77 29.53
N SER A 435 -1.49 19.62 28.52
CA SER A 435 -1.20 18.83 27.32
C SER A 435 -0.06 19.46 26.52
N LYS A 436 -0.10 20.77 26.30
CA LYS A 436 0.99 21.53 25.64
C LYS A 436 2.32 21.41 26.38
N SER A 437 2.30 21.47 27.71
CA SER A 437 3.51 21.28 28.53
C SER A 437 4.11 19.89 28.36
N VAL A 438 3.30 18.83 28.34
CA VAL A 438 3.78 17.45 28.15
C VAL A 438 4.31 17.27 26.72
N ILE A 439 3.54 17.65 25.70
CA ILE A 439 3.92 17.51 24.29
C ILE A 439 5.23 18.29 24.03
N GLY A 440 5.32 19.53 24.48
CA GLY A 440 6.52 20.34 24.31
C GLY A 440 7.76 19.78 25.01
N ASP A 441 7.61 19.28 26.25
CA ASP A 441 8.71 18.65 27.00
C ASP A 441 9.25 17.40 26.30
N ILE A 442 8.34 16.48 25.91
CA ILE A 442 8.74 15.25 25.22
C ILE A 442 9.34 15.55 23.85
N THR A 443 8.75 16.48 23.09
CA THR A 443 9.28 16.88 21.78
C THR A 443 10.71 17.41 21.91
N GLN A 444 11.02 18.24 22.91
CA GLN A 444 12.39 18.72 23.12
C GLN A 444 13.36 17.59 23.45
N ARG A 445 13.02 16.74 24.43
CA ARG A 445 13.90 15.66 24.87
C ARG A 445 14.16 14.64 23.76
N MET A 446 13.14 14.35 22.95
CA MET A 446 13.25 13.49 21.78
C MET A 446 14.12 14.14 20.69
N ALA A 447 13.93 15.43 20.41
CA ALA A 447 14.74 16.17 19.45
C ALA A 447 16.22 16.26 19.86
N ASP A 448 16.50 16.50 21.15
CA ASP A 448 17.86 16.53 21.68
C ASP A 448 18.52 15.14 21.59
N GLY A 449 17.75 14.07 21.86
CA GLY A 449 18.17 12.69 21.68
C GLY A 449 18.47 12.35 20.23
N MET A 450 17.57 12.69 19.30
CA MET A 450 17.78 12.51 17.85
C MET A 450 19.03 13.26 17.38
N ALA A 451 19.22 14.51 17.81
CA ALA A 451 20.41 15.29 17.50
C ALA A 451 21.71 14.63 18.02
N GLU A 452 21.68 14.02 19.22
CA GLU A 452 22.80 13.23 19.76
C GLU A 452 23.20 12.09 18.81
N PHE A 453 22.23 11.44 18.17
CA PHE A 453 22.45 10.29 17.30
C PHE A 453 22.77 10.67 15.84
N VAL A 454 22.24 11.77 15.33
CA VAL A 454 22.65 12.36 14.03
C VAL A 454 24.14 12.74 14.04
N GLY A 455 24.66 13.16 15.20
CA GLY A 455 26.09 13.45 15.37
C GLY A 455 27.00 12.22 15.43
N LYS A 456 26.45 10.99 15.45
CA LYS A 456 27.21 9.74 15.54
C LYS A 456 27.28 9.05 14.18
N ASP A 457 28.35 8.31 13.96
CA ASP A 457 28.42 7.37 12.83
C ASP A 457 27.61 6.12 13.14
N LEU A 458 26.40 6.06 12.58
CA LEU A 458 25.50 4.92 12.63
C LEU A 458 25.56 4.05 11.38
N GLY A 459 26.52 4.26 10.47
CA GLY A 459 26.60 3.52 9.20
C GLY A 459 26.72 2.00 9.36
N GLN A 460 27.07 1.53 10.57
CA GLN A 460 27.15 0.12 10.94
C GLN A 460 26.30 -0.22 12.19
N GLY A 461 25.31 0.60 12.53
CA GLY A 461 24.47 0.40 13.70
C GLY A 461 25.06 0.97 14.99
N THR A 462 24.29 0.89 16.08
CA THR A 462 24.72 1.40 17.38
C THR A 462 25.91 0.59 17.92
N VAL A 463 26.80 1.25 18.65
CA VAL A 463 28.04 0.63 19.16
C VAL A 463 27.77 -0.63 19.98
N ASP A 464 26.79 -0.57 20.87
CA ASP A 464 26.41 -1.67 21.75
C ASP A 464 24.92 -1.65 22.10
N VAL A 465 24.50 -2.58 22.96
CA VAL A 465 23.12 -2.73 23.42
C VAL A 465 22.69 -1.56 24.33
N GLU A 466 23.63 -0.95 25.06
CA GLU A 466 23.33 0.21 25.90
C GLU A 466 22.96 1.42 25.03
N GLN A 467 23.75 1.69 23.99
CA GLN A 467 23.46 2.72 23.01
C GLN A 467 22.20 2.39 22.21
N TYR A 468 21.94 1.11 21.89
CA TYR A 468 20.70 0.68 21.25
C TYR A 468 19.47 1.00 22.13
N ASN A 469 19.53 0.67 23.41
CA ASN A 469 18.48 0.99 24.38
C ASN A 469 18.31 2.51 24.53
N ARG A 470 19.41 3.26 24.55
CA ARG A 470 19.40 4.73 24.62
C ARG A 470 18.76 5.36 23.38
N TYR A 471 19.04 4.85 22.19
CA TYR A 471 18.35 5.29 20.97
C TYR A 471 16.85 5.03 21.08
N CYS A 472 16.46 3.78 21.41
CA CYS A 472 15.06 3.41 21.57
C CYS A 472 14.34 4.21 22.66
N HIS A 473 15.03 4.58 23.74
CA HIS A 473 14.51 5.46 24.78
C HIS A 473 14.09 6.82 24.19
N PHE A 474 14.98 7.47 23.45
CA PHE A 474 14.69 8.80 22.91
C PHE A 474 13.55 8.79 21.89
N VAL A 475 13.56 7.85 20.95
CA VAL A 475 12.59 7.87 19.83
C VAL A 475 11.25 7.18 20.14
N ALA A 476 11.19 6.34 21.19
CA ALA A 476 9.97 5.61 21.53
C ALA A 476 9.66 5.54 23.04
N GLY A 477 10.67 5.37 23.89
CA GLY A 477 10.49 5.33 25.35
C GLY A 477 9.88 6.62 25.90
N LEU A 478 10.38 7.78 25.45
CA LEU A 478 9.82 9.10 25.77
C LEU A 478 8.38 9.28 25.29
N VAL A 479 8.00 8.63 24.18
CA VAL A 479 6.61 8.64 23.70
C VAL A 479 5.70 7.92 24.70
N GLY A 480 6.16 6.78 25.23
CA GLY A 480 5.49 6.09 26.33
C GLY A 480 5.31 6.96 27.57
N GLU A 481 6.36 7.68 27.97
CA GLU A 481 6.30 8.64 29.09
C GLU A 481 5.27 9.74 28.83
N GLY A 482 5.30 10.37 27.65
CA GLY A 482 4.38 11.42 27.25
C GLY A 482 2.93 10.97 27.29
N LEU A 483 2.65 9.79 26.73
CA LEU A 483 1.33 9.17 26.77
C LEU A 483 0.86 8.95 28.22
N SER A 484 1.68 8.34 29.08
CA SER A 484 1.34 8.13 30.50
C SER A 484 1.01 9.42 31.24
N ARG A 485 1.77 10.50 30.96
CA ARG A 485 1.53 11.83 31.54
C ARG A 485 0.24 12.45 31.01
N LEU A 486 -0.08 12.33 29.72
CA LEU A 486 -1.35 12.77 29.14
C LEU A 486 -2.53 11.98 29.72
N PHE A 487 -2.40 10.67 29.89
CA PHE A 487 -3.43 9.83 30.52
C PHE A 487 -3.74 10.30 31.94
N ALA A 488 -2.69 10.51 32.76
CA ALA A 488 -2.84 11.02 34.12
C ALA A 488 -3.40 12.46 34.14
N ALA A 489 -2.99 13.31 33.20
CA ALA A 489 -3.46 14.70 33.10
C ALA A 489 -4.95 14.79 32.72
N SER A 490 -5.45 13.85 31.92
CA SER A 490 -6.85 13.76 31.53
C SER A 490 -7.79 13.40 32.69
N GLY A 491 -7.25 12.83 33.77
CA GLY A 491 -8.03 12.32 34.91
C GLY A 491 -8.71 10.97 34.66
N LEU A 492 -8.50 10.36 33.49
CA LEU A 492 -9.04 9.04 33.15
C LEU A 492 -8.21 7.89 33.73
N GLU A 493 -6.96 8.16 34.09
CA GLU A 493 -6.07 7.25 34.82
C GLU A 493 -5.64 7.88 36.15
N LYS A 494 -5.11 7.05 37.06
CA LYS A 494 -4.57 7.52 38.34
C LYS A 494 -3.48 8.57 38.13
N LYS A 495 -3.44 9.62 38.95
CA LYS A 495 -2.36 10.63 38.90
C LYS A 495 -0.96 10.03 39.03
N SER A 496 -0.80 8.99 39.85
CA SER A 496 0.47 8.28 40.04
C SER A 496 0.94 7.57 38.78
N PHE A 497 0.03 7.26 37.83
CA PHE A 497 0.36 6.55 36.61
C PHE A 497 1.31 7.34 35.70
N GLY A 498 1.20 8.67 35.69
CA GLY A 498 2.13 9.54 34.96
C GLY A 498 3.58 9.49 35.47
N GLY A 499 3.81 8.92 36.66
CA GLY A 499 5.13 8.69 37.25
C GLY A 499 5.69 7.29 37.02
N GLU A 500 5.00 6.41 36.30
CA GLU A 500 5.47 5.05 35.96
C GLU A 500 6.49 5.08 34.81
N LEU A 501 7.56 5.86 34.96
CA LEU A 501 8.51 6.20 33.89
C LEU A 501 9.20 4.96 33.33
N PHE A 502 9.67 4.05 34.19
CA PHE A 502 10.34 2.82 33.77
C PHE A 502 9.43 1.95 32.90
N LEU A 503 8.23 1.63 33.38
CA LEU A 503 7.29 0.79 32.63
C LEU A 503 6.82 1.45 31.33
N SER A 504 6.66 2.78 31.36
CA SER A 504 6.32 3.56 30.16
C SER A 504 7.43 3.48 29.11
N ASP A 505 8.68 3.54 29.54
CA ASP A 505 9.85 3.38 28.68
C ASP A 505 9.90 1.98 28.05
N GLN A 506 9.68 0.93 28.85
CA GLN A 506 9.69 -0.46 28.35
C GLN A 506 8.62 -0.70 27.27
N MET A 507 7.43 -0.09 27.41
CA MET A 507 6.38 -0.14 26.39
C MET A 507 6.83 0.44 25.04
N GLY A 508 7.61 1.54 25.07
CA GLY A 508 8.18 2.16 23.87
C GLY A 508 9.31 1.32 23.26
N LEU A 509 10.25 0.87 24.10
CA LEU A 509 11.36 0.02 23.67
C LEU A 509 10.88 -1.26 22.98
N PHE A 510 9.85 -1.94 23.51
CA PHE A 510 9.35 -3.17 22.90
C PHE A 510 8.84 -2.95 21.47
N LEU A 511 8.11 -1.85 21.24
CA LEU A 511 7.61 -1.49 19.91
C LEU A 511 8.76 -1.11 18.97
N GLN A 512 9.69 -0.28 19.45
CA GLN A 512 10.79 0.23 18.62
C GLN A 512 11.75 -0.89 18.21
N LYS A 513 12.15 -1.75 19.15
CA LYS A 513 13.00 -2.90 18.84
C LYS A 513 12.31 -3.84 17.86
N THR A 514 11.01 -4.08 18.01
CA THR A 514 10.25 -4.91 17.07
C THR A 514 10.28 -4.34 15.65
N ASN A 515 10.14 -3.02 15.49
CA ASN A 515 10.22 -2.37 14.18
C ASN A 515 11.63 -2.46 13.59
N ILE A 516 12.67 -2.09 14.35
CA ILE A 516 14.08 -2.16 13.93
C ILE A 516 14.50 -3.58 13.52
N ILE A 517 13.99 -4.61 14.20
CA ILE A 517 14.24 -6.00 13.84
C ILE A 517 13.56 -6.36 12.50
N ARG A 518 12.30 -5.95 12.33
CA ARG A 518 11.50 -6.27 11.14
C ARG A 518 12.03 -5.56 9.88
N ASP A 519 12.46 -4.32 10.04
CA ASP A 519 12.73 -3.39 8.93
C ASP A 519 14.22 -3.35 8.53
N TYR A 520 15.04 -4.29 9.03
CA TYR A 520 16.49 -4.41 8.76
C TYR A 520 16.90 -4.07 7.31
N LEU A 521 16.28 -4.72 6.31
CA LEU A 521 16.68 -4.53 4.92
C LEU A 521 16.21 -3.16 4.37
N GLU A 522 15.07 -2.67 4.85
CA GLU A 522 14.55 -1.34 4.49
C GLU A 522 15.49 -0.25 5.01
N ASP A 523 15.88 -0.34 6.29
CA ASP A 523 16.83 0.58 6.91
C ASP A 523 18.19 0.53 6.19
N TYR A 524 18.72 -0.66 5.93
CA TYR A 524 20.02 -0.82 5.28
C TYR A 524 20.05 -0.23 3.87
N VAL A 525 18.98 -0.42 3.09
CA VAL A 525 18.84 0.15 1.73
C VAL A 525 18.71 1.68 1.77
N ASP A 526 18.16 2.23 2.85
CA ASP A 526 18.12 3.68 3.12
C ASP A 526 19.41 4.23 3.74
N HIS A 527 20.48 3.43 3.79
CA HIS A 527 21.75 3.79 4.41
C HIS A 527 21.63 4.11 5.91
N ARG A 528 20.62 3.54 6.56
CA ARG A 528 20.42 3.58 8.02
C ARG A 528 20.80 2.22 8.61
N ALA A 529 21.30 2.23 9.84
CA ALA A 529 21.56 1.01 10.56
C ALA A 529 21.38 1.25 12.07
N PHE A 530 20.68 0.33 12.72
CA PHE A 530 20.34 0.43 14.14
C PHE A 530 20.71 -0.79 14.97
N TRP A 531 20.97 -1.94 14.32
CA TRP A 531 21.31 -3.17 15.04
C TRP A 531 22.63 -2.99 15.80
N PRO A 532 22.73 -3.39 17.08
CA PRO A 532 23.92 -3.16 17.89
C PRO A 532 25.11 -4.00 17.42
N GLN A 533 26.25 -3.34 17.23
CA GLN A 533 27.49 -3.95 16.74
C GLN A 533 27.98 -5.06 17.65
N THR A 534 27.81 -4.94 18.96
CA THR A 534 28.17 -6.01 19.91
C THR A 534 27.39 -7.30 19.69
N ILE A 535 26.19 -7.25 19.08
CA ILE A 535 25.41 -8.45 18.72
C ILE A 535 25.80 -8.93 17.32
N TRP A 536 25.62 -8.08 16.30
CA TRP A 536 25.72 -8.57 14.92
C TRP A 536 27.14 -8.94 14.50
N LYS A 537 28.18 -8.32 15.10
CA LYS A 537 29.60 -8.68 14.84
C LYS A 537 29.96 -10.10 15.28
N LYS A 538 29.19 -10.73 16.18
CA LYS A 538 29.37 -12.14 16.55
C LYS A 538 29.13 -13.06 15.34
N TYR A 539 28.24 -12.63 14.44
CA TYR A 539 27.71 -13.45 13.36
C TYR A 539 28.26 -13.03 11.98
N SER A 540 28.58 -11.75 11.77
CA SER A 540 29.17 -11.25 10.52
C SER A 540 30.63 -11.63 10.37
N LYS A 541 30.97 -12.33 9.27
CA LYS A 541 32.36 -12.68 8.93
C LYS A 541 33.14 -11.55 8.28
N THR A 542 32.45 -10.65 7.59
CA THR A 542 33.09 -9.50 6.92
C THR A 542 33.37 -8.35 7.88
N GLY A 543 32.80 -8.40 9.09
CA GLY A 543 32.87 -7.29 10.05
C GLY A 543 31.95 -6.12 9.72
N GLU A 544 31.00 -6.33 8.80
CA GLU A 544 30.01 -5.32 8.36
C GLU A 544 28.58 -5.84 8.52
N LEU A 545 27.64 -4.94 8.81
CA LEU A 545 26.22 -5.26 8.95
C LEU A 545 25.58 -5.71 7.62
N GLY A 546 26.10 -5.21 6.49
CA GLY A 546 25.66 -5.59 5.14
C GLY A 546 25.88 -7.05 4.78
N TYR A 547 26.69 -7.78 5.57
CA TYR A 547 26.92 -9.22 5.42
C TYR A 547 25.61 -10.01 5.27
N PHE A 548 24.59 -9.67 6.06
CA PHE A 548 23.33 -10.41 6.09
C PHE A 548 22.43 -10.15 4.87
N THR A 549 22.80 -9.26 3.94
CA THR A 549 22.04 -9.06 2.68
C THR A 549 22.32 -10.14 1.64
N ARG A 550 23.45 -10.85 1.75
CA ARG A 550 23.95 -11.84 0.77
C ARG A 550 23.31 -13.21 1.00
N GLN A 551 22.01 -13.28 0.80
CA GLN A 551 21.20 -14.46 1.13
C GLN A 551 21.38 -15.62 0.12
N GLU A 552 22.30 -15.55 -0.85
CA GLU A 552 22.63 -16.67 -1.73
C GLU A 552 23.51 -17.74 -1.05
N ASP A 553 24.21 -17.39 0.02
CA ASP A 553 25.14 -18.28 0.74
C ASP A 553 24.45 -18.91 1.96
N GLU A 554 24.46 -20.24 2.05
CA GLU A 554 23.84 -21.01 3.14
C GLU A 554 24.42 -20.67 4.52
N GLU A 555 25.73 -20.40 4.61
CA GLU A 555 26.36 -20.02 5.88
C GLU A 555 25.91 -18.62 6.31
N VAL A 556 25.78 -17.69 5.35
CA VAL A 556 25.23 -16.35 5.61
C VAL A 556 23.81 -16.48 6.12
N GLN A 557 22.97 -17.30 5.48
CA GLN A 557 21.59 -17.54 5.94
C GLN A 557 21.53 -18.07 7.38
N GLU A 558 22.38 -19.03 7.73
CA GLU A 558 22.43 -19.58 9.09
C GLU A 558 22.83 -18.50 10.12
N ARG A 559 23.91 -17.77 9.86
CA ARG A 559 24.41 -16.70 10.73
C ARG A 559 23.43 -15.53 10.85
N SER A 560 22.77 -15.18 9.75
CA SER A 560 21.67 -14.22 9.69
C SER A 560 20.56 -14.61 10.68
N LEU A 561 20.12 -15.87 10.66
CA LEU A 561 19.08 -16.35 11.58
C LEU A 561 19.52 -16.34 13.04
N GLN A 562 20.76 -16.71 13.33
CA GLN A 562 21.30 -16.66 14.70
C GLN A 562 21.32 -15.23 15.24
N CYS A 563 21.77 -14.27 14.44
CA CYS A 563 21.73 -12.84 14.79
C CYS A 563 20.29 -12.34 15.00
N LEU A 564 19.39 -12.68 14.09
CA LEU A 564 17.97 -12.31 14.17
C LEU A 564 17.32 -12.85 15.45
N ASN A 565 17.57 -14.12 15.77
CA ASN A 565 17.02 -14.77 16.95
C ASN A 565 17.51 -14.12 18.25
N GLU A 566 18.78 -13.69 18.30
CA GLU A 566 19.31 -12.97 19.46
C GLU A 566 18.60 -11.63 19.67
N LEU A 567 18.36 -10.86 18.59
CA LEU A 567 17.66 -9.58 18.67
C LEU A 567 16.18 -9.75 19.00
N VAL A 568 15.50 -10.75 18.43
CA VAL A 568 14.13 -11.10 18.82
C VAL A 568 14.07 -11.46 20.30
N THR A 569 15.04 -12.23 20.80
CA THR A 569 15.12 -12.59 22.22
C THR A 569 15.30 -11.37 23.11
N ASP A 570 16.18 -10.45 22.72
CA ASP A 570 16.39 -9.18 23.41
C ASP A 570 15.11 -8.32 23.51
N ALA A 571 14.27 -8.33 22.46
CA ALA A 571 12.98 -7.67 22.51
C ALA A 571 11.97 -8.42 23.40
N LEU A 572 11.91 -9.76 23.34
CA LEU A 572 10.98 -10.58 24.14
C LEU A 572 11.14 -10.37 25.64
N GLU A 573 12.35 -10.07 26.11
CA GLU A 573 12.64 -9.82 27.52
C GLU A 573 11.95 -8.57 28.09
N LEU A 574 11.45 -7.67 27.23
CA LEU A 574 10.70 -6.47 27.63
C LEU A 574 9.20 -6.76 27.85
N ALA A 575 8.69 -7.89 27.38
CA ALA A 575 7.27 -8.22 27.43
C ALA A 575 6.68 -8.28 28.85
N PRO A 576 7.39 -8.80 29.89
CA PRO A 576 6.91 -8.77 31.28
C PRO A 576 6.56 -7.36 31.77
N ASP A 577 7.41 -6.37 31.49
CA ASP A 577 7.18 -4.98 31.90
C ASP A 577 6.03 -4.34 31.13
N CYS A 578 5.86 -4.68 29.84
CA CYS A 578 4.71 -4.25 29.05
C CYS A 578 3.39 -4.79 29.63
N LEU A 579 3.36 -6.07 30.04
CA LEU A 579 2.22 -6.68 30.73
C LEU A 579 1.95 -6.02 32.08
N ALA A 580 2.99 -5.71 32.85
CA ALA A 580 2.87 -4.99 34.12
C ALA A 580 2.29 -3.58 33.92
N TYR A 581 2.74 -2.84 32.91
CA TYR A 581 2.19 -1.53 32.54
C TYR A 581 0.69 -1.63 32.21
N MET A 582 0.31 -2.53 31.31
CA MET A 582 -1.08 -2.70 30.87
C MET A 582 -2.01 -3.13 32.00
N SER A 583 -1.51 -3.87 32.99
CA SER A 583 -2.28 -4.31 34.16
C SER A 583 -2.71 -3.15 35.09
N LYS A 584 -2.02 -2.00 34.99
CA LYS A 584 -2.26 -0.82 35.83
C LYS A 584 -3.29 0.15 35.25
N LEU A 585 -3.65 0.01 33.97
CA LEU A 585 -4.61 0.88 33.28
C LEU A 585 -6.06 0.60 33.72
N GLN A 586 -6.84 1.66 33.91
CA GLN A 586 -8.23 1.59 34.39
C GLN A 586 -9.24 1.94 33.30
N CYS A 587 -8.93 2.91 32.45
CA CYS A 587 -9.81 3.32 31.37
C CYS A 587 -9.73 2.31 30.22
N LYS A 588 -10.86 1.70 29.88
CA LYS A 588 -10.92 0.66 28.84
C LYS A 588 -10.43 1.15 27.47
N GLN A 589 -10.70 2.40 27.11
CA GLN A 589 -10.26 2.95 25.81
C GLN A 589 -8.76 3.21 25.79
N ILE A 590 -8.18 3.70 26.90
CA ILE A 590 -6.72 3.87 27.05
C ILE A 590 -6.04 2.50 27.08
N PHE A 591 -6.57 1.54 27.83
CA PHE A 591 -6.09 0.15 27.82
C PHE A 591 -6.02 -0.41 26.40
N ARG A 592 -7.10 -0.29 25.62
CA ARG A 592 -7.13 -0.75 24.22
C ARG A 592 -6.08 -0.04 23.37
N PHE A 593 -5.97 1.28 23.52
CA PHE A 593 -4.99 2.08 22.81
C PHE A 593 -3.56 1.62 23.08
N CYS A 594 -3.21 1.34 24.34
CA CYS A 594 -1.89 0.83 24.72
C CYS A 594 -1.68 -0.64 24.32
N ALA A 595 -2.70 -1.49 24.47
CA ALA A 595 -2.56 -2.93 24.30
C ALA A 595 -2.48 -3.39 22.84
N ILE A 596 -3.21 -2.73 21.93
CA ILE A 596 -3.26 -3.13 20.51
C ILE A 596 -1.86 -3.13 19.86
N PRO A 597 -1.03 -2.07 19.99
CA PRO A 597 0.35 -2.10 19.49
C PRO A 597 1.19 -3.23 20.08
N GLN A 598 1.05 -3.50 21.37
CA GLN A 598 1.85 -4.51 22.08
C GLN A 598 1.53 -5.93 21.60
N VAL A 599 0.24 -6.25 21.41
CA VAL A 599 -0.16 -7.56 20.85
C VAL A 599 0.23 -7.70 19.38
N MET A 600 0.28 -6.60 18.62
CA MET A 600 0.79 -6.61 17.24
C MET A 600 2.31 -6.81 17.20
N ALA A 601 3.04 -6.25 18.17
CA ALA A 601 4.47 -6.40 18.28
C ALA A 601 4.87 -7.85 18.60
N ILE A 602 4.27 -8.50 19.60
CA ILE A 602 4.57 -9.92 19.89
C ILE A 602 4.20 -10.84 18.71
N ALA A 603 3.12 -10.56 17.99
CA ALA A 603 2.76 -11.29 16.76
C ALA A 603 3.78 -11.08 15.63
N THR A 604 4.38 -9.88 15.56
CA THR A 604 5.42 -9.55 14.59
C THR A 604 6.74 -10.24 14.95
N LEU A 605 7.13 -10.24 16.23
CA LEU A 605 8.30 -10.97 16.72
C LEU A 605 8.19 -12.47 16.44
N ASP A 606 7.01 -13.08 16.66
CA ASP A 606 6.75 -14.47 16.26
C ASP A 606 6.99 -14.67 14.74
N LYS A 607 6.54 -13.73 13.92
CA LYS A 607 6.70 -13.81 12.46
C LYS A 607 8.16 -13.63 12.02
N CYS A 608 8.94 -12.82 12.73
CA CYS A 608 10.36 -12.59 12.46
C CYS A 608 11.24 -13.74 12.97
N TYR A 609 10.91 -14.36 14.10
CA TYR A 609 11.71 -15.41 14.71
C TYR A 609 12.01 -16.56 13.73
N SER A 610 13.30 -16.86 13.53
CA SER A 610 13.80 -17.88 12.61
C SER A 610 13.28 -17.77 11.16
N ASN A 611 13.17 -16.55 10.62
CA ASN A 611 12.62 -16.28 9.29
C ASN A 611 13.56 -15.47 8.38
N ASN A 612 14.17 -16.14 7.37
CA ASN A 612 15.08 -15.51 6.39
C ASN A 612 14.45 -14.35 5.62
N LYS A 613 13.12 -14.28 5.55
CA LYS A 613 12.43 -13.22 4.80
C LYS A 613 12.69 -11.82 5.33
N VAL A 614 13.17 -11.67 6.57
CA VAL A 614 13.61 -10.37 7.13
C VAL A 614 14.80 -9.79 6.36
N PHE A 615 15.65 -10.66 5.80
CA PHE A 615 16.85 -10.27 5.06
C PHE A 615 16.63 -10.11 3.55
N THR A 616 15.45 -10.49 3.05
CA THR A 616 15.07 -10.37 1.64
C THR A 616 13.89 -9.44 1.42
N GLY A 617 13.33 -8.88 2.50
CA GLY A 617 12.13 -8.08 2.43
C GLY A 617 11.57 -7.64 3.78
N VAL A 618 10.45 -6.91 3.73
CA VAL A 618 9.69 -6.55 4.94
C VAL A 618 8.66 -7.64 5.23
N VAL A 619 8.75 -8.23 6.42
CA VAL A 619 7.83 -9.27 6.89
C VAL A 619 6.65 -8.62 7.61
N LYS A 620 5.41 -8.92 7.18
CA LYS A 620 4.20 -8.39 7.81
C LYS A 620 3.27 -9.50 8.31
N ILE A 621 2.62 -9.27 9.44
CA ILE A 621 1.47 -10.08 9.87
C ILE A 621 0.33 -9.94 8.85
N ARG A 622 -0.52 -10.97 8.73
CA ARG A 622 -1.65 -10.92 7.79
C ARG A 622 -2.66 -9.87 8.25
N LYS A 623 -3.33 -9.21 7.30
CA LYS A 623 -4.41 -8.26 7.60
C LYS A 623 -5.52 -8.90 8.44
N GLY A 624 -5.87 -10.16 8.15
CA GLY A 624 -6.85 -10.93 8.93
C GLY A 624 -6.40 -11.16 10.38
N THR A 625 -5.13 -11.52 10.60
CA THR A 625 -4.53 -11.56 11.95
C THR A 625 -4.62 -10.20 12.63
N SER A 626 -4.29 -9.09 11.96
CA SER A 626 -4.40 -7.74 12.53
C SER A 626 -5.85 -7.40 12.94
N CYS A 627 -6.85 -7.71 12.11
CA CYS A 627 -8.27 -7.53 12.44
C CYS A 627 -8.66 -8.37 13.66
N LYS A 628 -8.22 -9.64 13.71
CA LYS A 628 -8.48 -10.54 14.84
C LYS A 628 -7.88 -10.00 16.14
N LEU A 629 -6.64 -9.55 16.11
CA LEU A 629 -5.97 -8.96 17.29
C LEU A 629 -6.71 -7.72 17.76
N LEU A 630 -7.06 -6.81 16.85
CA LEU A 630 -7.79 -5.59 17.18
C LEU A 630 -9.17 -5.86 17.80
N LEU A 631 -9.92 -6.81 17.23
CA LEU A 631 -11.22 -7.23 17.76
C LEU A 631 -11.13 -7.92 19.11
N ARG A 632 -10.05 -8.67 19.36
CA ARG A 632 -9.86 -9.50 20.56
C ARG A 632 -8.99 -8.86 21.63
N THR A 633 -8.69 -7.57 21.56
CA THR A 633 -7.87 -6.88 22.57
C THR A 633 -8.74 -5.93 23.39
N ASN A 634 -9.66 -6.45 24.22
CA ASN A 634 -10.59 -5.64 25.03
C ASN A 634 -10.34 -5.74 26.52
N THR A 635 -9.67 -6.80 26.98
CA THR A 635 -9.40 -7.06 28.39
C THR A 635 -7.99 -7.61 28.57
N LEU A 636 -7.46 -7.50 29.79
CA LEU A 636 -6.14 -8.05 30.13
C LEU A 636 -6.06 -9.56 29.92
N ASP A 637 -7.13 -10.31 30.20
CA ASP A 637 -7.18 -11.74 29.94
C ASP A 637 -6.97 -12.07 28.45
N GLU A 638 -7.54 -11.26 27.54
CA GLU A 638 -7.37 -11.49 26.11
C GLU A 638 -5.97 -11.09 25.61
N VAL A 639 -5.35 -10.09 26.23
CA VAL A 639 -3.93 -9.76 26.02
C VAL A 639 -3.06 -10.92 26.50
N HIS A 640 -3.32 -11.46 27.69
CA HIS A 640 -2.62 -12.62 28.24
C HIS A 640 -2.75 -13.84 27.31
N ASP A 641 -3.95 -14.17 26.82
CA ASP A 641 -4.17 -15.24 25.85
C ASP A 641 -3.34 -15.06 24.57
N THR A 642 -3.20 -13.81 24.11
CA THR A 642 -2.45 -13.49 22.90
C THR A 642 -0.94 -13.63 23.11
N PHE A 643 -0.40 -13.04 24.18
CA PHE A 643 1.02 -13.17 24.52
C PHE A 643 1.41 -14.64 24.78
N TYR A 644 0.56 -15.40 25.47
CA TYR A 644 0.76 -16.83 25.69
C TYR A 644 0.82 -17.62 24.38
N GLN A 645 -0.13 -17.40 23.46
CA GLN A 645 -0.18 -18.12 22.19
C GLN A 645 1.04 -17.83 21.30
N PHE A 646 1.50 -16.58 21.24
CA PHE A 646 2.66 -16.24 20.42
C PHE A 646 3.99 -16.65 21.06
N SER A 647 4.13 -16.59 22.38
CA SER A 647 5.32 -17.13 23.05
C SER A 647 5.40 -18.65 22.89
N GLU A 648 4.27 -19.37 22.99
CA GLU A 648 4.20 -20.81 22.69
C GLU A 648 4.56 -21.12 21.22
N ALA A 649 4.12 -20.29 20.27
CA ALA A 649 4.48 -20.44 18.87
C ALA A 649 5.99 -20.28 18.62
N ILE A 650 6.63 -19.30 19.27
CA ILE A 650 8.09 -19.10 19.23
C ILE A 650 8.82 -20.30 19.84
N VAL A 651 8.40 -20.76 21.02
CA VAL A 651 8.98 -21.96 21.67
C VAL A 651 8.90 -23.17 20.74
N ARG A 652 7.75 -23.41 20.10
CA ARG A 652 7.61 -24.52 19.14
C ARG A 652 8.56 -24.39 17.95
N LYS A 653 8.76 -23.18 17.40
CA LYS A 653 9.73 -22.94 16.32
C LYS A 653 11.16 -23.21 16.78
N ALA A 654 11.53 -22.70 17.96
CA ALA A 654 12.86 -22.89 18.54
C ALA A 654 13.17 -24.38 18.77
N MET A 655 12.24 -25.11 19.40
CA MET A 655 12.35 -26.55 19.63
C MET A 655 12.46 -27.33 18.32
N ALA A 656 11.61 -27.03 17.33
CA ALA A 656 11.65 -27.70 16.03
C ALA A 656 13.01 -27.53 15.34
N LYS A 657 13.57 -26.32 15.36
CA LYS A 657 14.90 -26.04 14.80
C LYS A 657 16.01 -26.80 15.54
N ARG A 658 15.96 -26.84 16.87
CA ARG A 658 16.91 -27.61 17.69
C ARG A 658 16.82 -29.11 17.38
N THR A 659 15.62 -29.67 17.23
CA THR A 659 15.43 -31.08 16.83
C THR A 659 15.97 -31.36 15.43
N MET A 660 15.94 -30.39 14.52
CA MET A 660 16.56 -30.49 13.19
C MET A 660 18.09 -30.33 13.21
N GLY A 661 18.71 -30.18 14.38
CA GLY A 661 20.16 -30.01 14.52
C GLY A 661 20.67 -28.60 14.24
N VAL A 662 19.77 -27.61 14.07
CA VAL A 662 20.17 -26.21 13.88
C VAL A 662 20.68 -25.65 15.19
N VAL A 663 21.88 -25.05 15.17
CA VAL A 663 22.49 -24.42 16.34
C VAL A 663 22.02 -22.97 16.43
N ASP A 664 21.29 -22.63 17.50
CA ASP A 664 20.90 -21.27 17.85
C ASP A 664 21.56 -20.89 19.19
N PRO A 665 22.57 -19.99 19.19
CA PRO A 665 23.27 -19.57 20.40
C PRO A 665 22.35 -18.90 21.43
N SER A 666 21.21 -18.35 21.00
CA SER A 666 20.26 -17.67 21.88
C SER A 666 19.17 -18.60 22.44
N TYR A 667 19.13 -19.87 22.03
CA TYR A 667 18.03 -20.80 22.33
C TYR A 667 17.60 -20.76 23.81
N GLU A 668 18.53 -20.96 24.75
CA GLU A 668 18.19 -21.05 26.18
C GLU A 668 17.64 -19.71 26.72
N ARG A 669 18.16 -18.58 26.23
CA ARG A 669 17.66 -17.23 26.56
C ARG A 669 16.26 -17.02 25.97
N THR A 670 16.02 -17.46 24.73
CA THR A 670 14.71 -17.39 24.07
C THR A 670 13.66 -18.20 24.82
N ILE A 671 13.97 -19.44 25.19
CA ILE A 671 13.05 -20.31 25.94
C ILE A 671 12.72 -19.66 27.28
N LYS A 672 13.73 -19.22 28.05
CA LYS A 672 13.52 -18.57 29.34
C LYS A 672 12.63 -17.31 29.24
N ALA A 673 12.86 -16.46 28.24
CA ALA A 673 12.04 -15.27 28.02
C ALA A 673 10.57 -15.66 27.71
N CYS A 674 10.36 -16.66 26.84
CA CYS A 674 9.02 -17.15 26.51
C CYS A 674 8.32 -17.81 27.69
N GLU A 675 9.02 -18.63 28.49
CA GLU A 675 8.49 -19.26 29.70
C GLU A 675 8.06 -18.21 30.72
N THR A 676 8.87 -17.16 30.93
CA THR A 676 8.49 -16.03 31.80
C THR A 676 7.19 -15.37 31.34
N ILE A 677 7.04 -15.13 30.03
CA ILE A 677 5.79 -14.59 29.47
C ILE A 677 4.63 -15.56 29.71
N GLN A 678 4.84 -16.87 29.48
CA GLN A 678 3.82 -17.90 29.66
C GLN A 678 3.36 -17.99 31.11
N GLU A 679 4.28 -17.95 32.08
CA GLU A 679 3.97 -17.98 33.51
C GLU A 679 3.10 -16.79 33.92
N LEU A 680 3.47 -15.58 33.50
CA LEU A 680 2.73 -14.34 33.80
C LEU A 680 1.33 -14.34 33.17
N THR A 681 1.17 -14.98 32.02
CA THR A 681 -0.07 -14.93 31.22
C THR A 681 -0.97 -16.17 31.38
N ALA A 682 -0.45 -17.27 31.93
CA ALA A 682 -1.14 -18.56 32.05
C ALA A 682 -2.51 -18.45 32.72
N SER A 683 -2.61 -17.67 33.80
CA SER A 683 -3.89 -17.48 34.51
C SER A 683 -4.98 -16.86 33.63
N GLY A 684 -4.63 -15.84 32.83
CA GLY A 684 -5.57 -15.18 31.92
C GLY A 684 -5.94 -16.08 30.73
N HIS A 685 -4.94 -16.76 30.17
CA HIS A 685 -5.12 -17.76 29.12
C HIS A 685 -6.07 -18.88 29.57
N ASN A 686 -5.84 -19.48 30.74
CA ASN A 686 -6.63 -20.58 31.29
C ASN A 686 -8.10 -20.19 31.56
N ARG A 687 -8.35 -18.95 32.01
CA ARG A 687 -9.73 -18.45 32.19
C ARG A 687 -10.48 -18.38 30.86
N LEU A 688 -9.82 -17.94 29.79
CA LEU A 688 -10.45 -17.83 28.46
C LEU A 688 -10.61 -19.19 27.78
N THR A 689 -9.63 -20.10 27.90
CA THR A 689 -9.75 -21.46 27.35
C THR A 689 -10.83 -22.26 28.07
N SER A 690 -10.96 -22.13 29.40
CA SER A 690 -12.05 -22.73 30.18
C SER A 690 -13.42 -22.20 29.76
N LYS A 691 -13.56 -20.87 29.56
CA LYS A 691 -14.80 -20.27 29.01
C LYS A 691 -15.13 -20.76 27.60
N ARG A 692 -14.13 -21.03 26.75
CA ARG A 692 -14.33 -21.62 25.42
C ARG A 692 -14.70 -23.12 25.46
N ARG A 693 -14.24 -23.84 26.49
CA ARG A 693 -14.51 -25.27 26.72
C ARG A 693 -15.83 -25.54 27.45
N MET A 694 -16.49 -24.53 28.01
CA MET A 694 -17.84 -24.71 28.57
C MET A 694 -18.76 -25.13 27.42
N PRO A 695 -19.31 -26.35 27.42
CA PRO A 695 -20.11 -26.81 26.30
C PRO A 695 -21.35 -25.94 26.19
N PHE A 696 -21.73 -25.61 24.96
CA PHE A 696 -23.05 -25.10 24.60
C PHE A 696 -24.12 -26.12 25.01
N VAL A 697 -24.41 -26.27 26.30
CA VAL A 697 -25.52 -27.10 26.81
C VAL A 697 -26.80 -26.27 26.95
N LEU A 698 -26.73 -24.93 26.80
CA LEU A 698 -27.93 -24.08 26.95
C LEU A 698 -28.23 -23.12 25.78
N GLY A 699 -27.37 -23.05 24.75
CA GLY A 699 -27.58 -22.13 23.61
C GLY A 699 -28.17 -22.78 22.35
N GLY A 700 -28.05 -24.09 22.19
CA GLY A 700 -28.49 -24.82 20.99
C GLY A 700 -30.01 -25.02 20.88
N LEU A 701 -30.76 -24.86 21.99
CA LEU A 701 -32.20 -25.14 22.03
C LEU A 701 -33.09 -23.90 21.85
N LEU A 702 -32.52 -22.68 21.89
CA LEU A 702 -33.29 -21.43 21.80
C LEU A 702 -33.25 -20.76 20.41
N MET A 703 -32.33 -21.15 19.51
CA MET A 703 -32.35 -20.68 18.11
C MET A 703 -33.16 -21.59 17.17
N ALA A 704 -33.48 -22.82 17.58
CA ALA A 704 -34.28 -23.75 16.78
C ALA A 704 -35.80 -23.53 16.90
N THR A 705 -36.27 -22.65 17.80
CA THR A 705 -37.70 -22.46 18.09
C THR A 705 -38.25 -21.06 17.76
N SER A 706 -37.43 -20.09 17.34
CA SER A 706 -37.93 -18.73 16.99
C SER A 706 -38.04 -18.43 15.50
N LEU A 707 -37.61 -19.34 14.61
CA LEU A 707 -37.74 -19.17 13.14
C LEU A 707 -38.82 -20.07 12.52
N GLY A 708 -39.63 -20.74 13.34
CA GLY A 708 -40.68 -21.66 12.91
C GLY A 708 -42.10 -21.12 12.99
N SER A 709 -42.35 -19.81 12.82
CA SER A 709 -43.72 -19.31 12.53
C SER A 709 -43.72 -17.83 12.20
N LYS A 710 -43.75 -17.48 10.91
CA LYS A 710 -44.74 -16.58 10.29
C LYS A 710 -44.27 -16.24 8.88
N TYR A 711 -44.83 -17.00 7.93
CA TYR A 711 -45.01 -16.58 6.56
C TYR A 711 -45.76 -15.24 6.52
N ILE A 712 -45.12 -14.20 5.98
CA ILE A 712 -45.79 -13.13 5.23
C ILE A 712 -44.87 -12.82 4.04
N PRO A 713 -45.34 -12.94 2.78
CA PRO A 713 -44.51 -12.72 1.61
C PRO A 713 -44.45 -11.23 1.29
N ILE A 714 -43.25 -10.68 1.12
CA ILE A 714 -43.06 -9.44 0.37
C ILE A 714 -41.96 -9.67 -0.65
N ASP A 715 -42.37 -9.55 -1.90
CA ASP A 715 -41.62 -9.81 -3.11
C ASP A 715 -40.76 -8.58 -3.46
N PHE A 716 -39.47 -8.79 -3.73
CA PHE A 716 -38.63 -7.83 -4.45
C PHE A 716 -37.74 -8.62 -5.42
N PRO A 717 -37.87 -8.44 -6.75
CA PRO A 717 -37.15 -9.23 -7.74
C PRO A 717 -35.70 -8.72 -7.88
N GLY A 718 -34.74 -9.66 -7.98
CA GLY A 718 -33.41 -9.39 -8.53
C GLY A 718 -32.19 -9.67 -7.64
N MET A 719 -32.10 -10.83 -7.00
CA MET A 719 -30.80 -11.32 -6.51
C MET A 719 -30.73 -12.86 -6.54
N LYS A 720 -30.74 -13.43 -7.75
CA LYS A 720 -30.31 -14.81 -8.00
C LYS A 720 -29.15 -14.76 -8.99
N GLN A 721 -27.90 -14.72 -8.50
CA GLN A 721 -26.78 -15.40 -9.18
C GLN A 721 -25.43 -15.48 -8.44
N SER A 722 -25.26 -15.02 -7.19
CA SER A 722 -23.93 -15.06 -6.54
C SER A 722 -23.78 -16.02 -5.35
N LEU A 723 -24.70 -16.97 -5.16
CA LEU A 723 -24.67 -17.92 -4.04
C LEU A 723 -24.51 -19.40 -4.46
N LEU A 724 -24.08 -19.68 -5.70
CA LEU A 724 -24.01 -21.04 -6.24
C LEU A 724 -22.59 -21.57 -6.51
N LEU A 725 -21.54 -21.07 -5.84
CA LEU A 725 -20.17 -21.56 -6.03
C LEU A 725 -19.44 -22.03 -4.76
N LEU A 726 -20.12 -22.10 -3.61
CA LEU A 726 -19.58 -22.72 -2.39
C LEU A 726 -20.55 -23.77 -1.82
N GLY A 727 -20.77 -24.82 -2.61
CA GLY A 727 -21.51 -26.02 -2.22
C GLY A 727 -20.60 -27.09 -1.61
N ILE A 728 -20.47 -27.04 -0.29
CA ILE A 728 -20.47 -28.14 0.71
C ILE A 728 -19.73 -29.46 0.40
N GLY A 729 -18.84 -29.82 1.32
CA GLY A 729 -18.48 -31.21 1.64
C GLY A 729 -18.22 -31.38 3.14
N ILE A 730 -19.28 -31.41 3.96
CA ILE A 730 -19.22 -31.78 5.37
C ILE A 730 -19.29 -33.32 5.43
N LEU A 731 -18.17 -33.97 5.77
CA LEU A 731 -18.17 -35.38 6.18
C LEU A 731 -18.36 -35.45 7.70
N SER A 732 -19.54 -35.92 8.09
CA SER A 732 -19.91 -36.22 9.47
C SER A 732 -19.34 -37.59 9.87
N PHE A 733 -18.46 -37.63 10.87
CA PHE A 733 -18.21 -38.85 11.65
C PHE A 733 -18.91 -38.68 13.01
N GLY A 734 -20.02 -39.40 13.18
CA GLY A 734 -20.69 -39.62 14.46
C GLY A 734 -20.32 -41.00 15.03
N PRO A 735 -20.47 -41.21 16.35
CA PRO A 735 -19.79 -42.26 17.10
C PRO A 735 -20.50 -43.62 17.06
N TYR A 736 -19.68 -44.67 17.22
CA TYR A 736 -20.06 -46.03 17.59
C TYR A 736 -20.87 -46.05 18.90
N ALA A 737 -22.02 -46.74 18.92
CA ALA A 737 -22.32 -47.83 19.88
C ALA A 737 -23.76 -48.39 19.77
N ILE A 738 -23.83 -49.68 19.41
CA ILE A 738 -24.55 -50.80 20.05
C ILE A 738 -26.09 -50.93 19.96
N SER A 739 -26.46 -52.17 19.56
CA SER A 739 -27.73 -52.93 19.72
C SER A 739 -28.90 -52.51 18.81
N GLN A 740 -29.68 -53.41 18.20
CA GLN A 740 -30.02 -54.80 18.54
C GLN A 740 -30.62 -55.51 17.30
N GLU A 741 -30.36 -56.82 17.20
CA GLU A 741 -31.16 -57.91 16.57
C GLU A 741 -32.05 -57.65 15.33
N SER A 742 -31.79 -58.37 14.23
CA SER A 742 -32.41 -59.69 13.98
C SER A 742 -32.15 -60.19 12.55
N ASP A 743 -31.80 -61.47 12.49
CA ASP A 743 -32.18 -62.46 11.49
C ASP A 743 -31.61 -62.47 10.05
N LEU A 744 -30.72 -63.46 9.86
CA LEU A 744 -30.85 -64.58 8.92
C LEU A 744 -30.88 -64.28 7.41
N LYS A 745 -29.77 -64.54 6.71
CA LYS A 745 -29.51 -65.80 5.95
C LYS A 745 -28.46 -65.65 4.84
N ASP A 746 -27.69 -66.74 4.70
CA ASP A 746 -27.10 -67.30 3.46
C ASP A 746 -26.04 -66.46 2.72
N SER A 747 -24.73 -66.78 2.78
CA SER A 747 -23.98 -67.95 2.28
C SER A 747 -23.19 -67.59 1.00
N ASN A 748 -21.93 -68.04 0.97
CA ASN A 748 -20.99 -68.14 -0.17
C ASN A 748 -20.13 -66.88 -0.43
N ALA A 749 -18.86 -66.85 0.00
CA ALA A 749 -17.69 -67.60 -0.50
C ALA A 749 -17.22 -67.13 -1.89
N LEU A 750 -16.28 -66.17 -1.93
CA LEU A 750 -14.85 -66.41 -2.16
C LEU A 750 -14.06 -65.10 -2.03
#